data_AF-A0A6U0F5I1-F1
#
_entry.id   AF-A0A6U0F5I1-F1
#
_cell.length_a   1.000
_cell.length_b   1.000
_cell.length_c   1.000
_cell.angle_alpha   90.00
_cell.angle_beta   90.00
_cell.angle_gamma   90.00
#
_symmetry.space_group_name_H-M   'P 1'
#
loop_
_entity.id
_entity.type
_entity.pdbx_description
1 polymer ?
#
loop_
_entity_poly.entity_id
_entity_poly.type
_entity_poly.pdbx_seq_one_letter_code
_entity_poly.pdbx_strand_id
1 'polypeptide(L)'
;MFASANKATCVLSRACDAQLNQQKTKRRSRVVSVRAQAERSRGVNASGTMKSEAKMRVTRMRDLVEISPHNWVETASGAQLSREDEIFMLGLAQGQMFKEFLLESPHFRVYSYNVLPTGEHSVKFLMGSPRMEGLDDVARVTTVVANADEGLINLVPETNGSGFVAEIRFPLPALETRTKKNEGMSADQIRSRRLHGLVRALEEQVIDESLICLMEKGSDDRSVFSGPARLNKYYTGMRARSSELLHRGTCTSSSPTAGALQASRDMLLRLWALEEKADGQLSEEVRERVTALFCDGAGQMIIHPSGTDAEMVPLLQAVLASRALKREAGVTDVKGKVINIVCCAGEVGSGTRQASEGAFFSKSVPLGGNTVADGQELPAIHKLCDMKAIELVARSTVNGDLLEDYDQLVESTAREALASDPTTIVVVHTVAGSKTGLCAPSPGVAERLKAEFGDRLISVLDACQMRSAPSLIPRWLREQGPVLMTSSKFYGGPSFGSGVFLSHRDVATMNEQLAAEPASAIVDIAEACASYLTSYDVGQVLPRLHDALPPGFCNTGLLLRWAAGLYEMESLNEATIAAGGVSVVEDKLRSWVFAMREEAQQHAPDLEFVQPIDYENEWQYGGVNTIVSVRLRNAMGEYFSTPELKQVYGLMHADISEFIAEDSTDEERRVAAKRCLTGQPVDIPEGPVLRTVLGAAQLTDLVSGAQSLENMMGQDRDLFCKLALIARQFDHLISYSL
;
A
#
# COMPACT_ATOMS: atom_id res chain seq x y z
N MET A 1 55.50 -3.07 14.04
CA MET A 1 56.62 -2.20 14.45
C MET A 1 57.40 -1.83 13.20
N PHE A 2 57.89 -0.58 13.06
CA PHE A 2 58.80 -0.06 12.00
C PHE A 2 58.41 -0.30 10.53
N ALA A 3 58.17 0.68 9.64
CA ALA A 3 58.36 2.14 9.60
C ALA A 3 59.79 2.69 9.35
N SER A 4 60.15 2.85 8.08
CA SER A 4 61.08 3.85 7.50
C SER A 4 60.84 3.89 5.96
N ALA A 5 60.70 5.00 5.21
CA ALA A 5 60.82 6.46 5.39
C ALA A 5 62.23 7.09 5.18
N ASN A 6 62.46 7.63 3.97
CA ASN A 6 63.36 8.76 3.61
C ASN A 6 63.33 9.00 2.07
N LYS A 7 63.77 10.12 1.47
CA LYS A 7 63.61 11.59 1.69
C LYS A 7 64.36 12.35 0.56
N ALA A 8 64.24 13.70 0.52
CA ALA A 8 64.82 14.67 -0.45
C ALA A 8 64.08 14.75 -1.81
N THR A 9 63.50 15.88 -2.31
CA THR A 9 63.44 17.33 -1.97
C THR A 9 64.44 18.26 -2.70
N CYS A 10 63.97 19.47 -3.09
CA CYS A 10 64.67 20.67 -3.63
C CYS A 10 65.02 20.75 -5.15
N VAL A 11 65.03 21.92 -5.85
CA VAL A 11 64.31 23.23 -5.66
C VAL A 11 64.41 24.19 -6.89
N LEU A 12 63.42 25.09 -7.06
CA LEU A 12 63.28 26.39 -7.79
C LEU A 12 64.32 26.94 -8.82
N SER A 13 63.81 27.47 -9.95
CA SER A 13 63.90 28.89 -10.45
C SER A 13 63.14 29.05 -11.80
N ARG A 14 62.36 30.12 -12.14
CA ARG A 14 62.65 31.57 -12.43
C ARG A 14 63.59 31.78 -13.65
N ALA A 15 63.49 32.78 -14.54
CA ALA A 15 62.66 34.00 -14.77
C ALA A 15 62.81 34.44 -16.27
N CYS A 16 62.23 35.50 -16.91
CA CYS A 16 61.19 36.53 -16.68
C CYS A 16 60.84 37.21 -18.07
N ASP A 17 60.10 38.33 -18.07
CA ASP A 17 60.07 39.43 -19.09
C ASP A 17 59.38 39.17 -20.47
N ALA A 18 58.77 40.11 -21.20
CA ALA A 18 58.40 41.55 -21.08
C ALA A 18 57.42 41.90 -22.26
N GLN A 19 56.75 43.04 -22.52
CA GLN A 19 56.23 44.30 -21.91
C GLN A 19 55.39 44.99 -23.04
N LEU A 20 54.49 45.99 -22.96
CA LEU A 20 53.83 46.86 -21.94
C LEU A 20 52.37 47.16 -22.51
N ASN A 21 51.63 48.29 -22.55
CA ASN A 21 51.69 49.69 -22.03
C ASN A 21 50.26 50.36 -22.06
N GLN A 22 49.82 51.04 -20.98
CA GLN A 22 48.88 52.21 -20.88
C GLN A 22 47.49 52.25 -21.62
N GLN A 23 46.44 52.98 -21.20
CA GLN A 23 46.23 54.01 -20.14
C GLN A 23 44.74 54.08 -19.66
N LYS A 24 44.50 54.48 -18.38
CA LYS A 24 43.32 55.15 -17.70
C LYS A 24 41.88 55.07 -18.33
N THR A 25 40.74 54.97 -17.61
CA THR A 25 40.37 55.63 -16.33
C THR A 25 39.07 55.09 -15.65
N LYS A 26 39.05 55.03 -14.30
CA LYS A 26 37.90 55.22 -13.34
C LYS A 26 36.55 54.45 -13.45
N ARG A 27 36.33 53.62 -12.39
CA ARG A 27 35.21 53.59 -11.41
C ARG A 27 33.95 52.68 -11.59
N ARG A 28 33.68 52.00 -10.46
CA ARG A 28 32.43 51.45 -9.90
C ARG A 28 31.93 50.08 -10.41
N SER A 29 31.40 49.34 -9.44
CA SER A 29 30.95 47.95 -9.51
C SER A 29 29.45 47.84 -9.73
N ARG A 30 29.01 46.75 -10.36
CA ARG A 30 27.68 46.17 -10.12
C ARG A 30 27.66 44.68 -10.47
N VAL A 31 26.94 43.89 -9.67
CA VAL A 31 26.58 42.50 -9.98
C VAL A 31 25.50 42.53 -11.08
N VAL A 32 25.54 41.55 -11.99
CA VAL A 32 24.54 41.38 -13.05
C VAL A 32 24.12 39.91 -13.13
N SER A 33 22.81 39.67 -13.07
CA SER A 33 22.17 38.38 -13.33
C SER A 33 21.85 38.22 -14.81
N VAL A 34 21.81 36.99 -15.31
CA VAL A 34 21.44 36.68 -16.70
C VAL A 34 20.03 36.08 -16.74
N ARG A 35 19.18 36.62 -17.61
CA ARG A 35 17.83 36.12 -17.90
C ARG A 35 17.70 36.07 -19.43
N ALA A 36 17.53 34.89 -20.01
CA ALA A 36 17.44 34.73 -21.46
C ALA A 36 15.98 34.87 -21.94
N GLN A 37 15.78 35.53 -23.08
CA GLN A 37 14.48 35.65 -23.75
C GLN A 37 14.35 34.61 -24.87
N ALA A 38 13.11 34.20 -25.16
CA ALA A 38 12.77 33.40 -26.34
C ALA A 38 12.37 34.31 -27.50
N GLU A 39 12.69 33.90 -28.73
CA GLU A 39 12.19 34.52 -29.97
C GLU A 39 11.39 33.52 -30.82
N ARG A 40 10.63 34.05 -31.79
CA ARG A 40 9.61 33.35 -32.57
C ARG A 40 10.09 32.96 -33.96
N SER A 41 9.54 31.88 -34.50
CA SER A 41 9.47 31.64 -35.95
C SER A 41 8.04 31.25 -36.37
N ARG A 42 7.74 31.33 -37.68
CA ARG A 42 6.38 31.15 -38.24
C ARG A 42 6.22 29.77 -38.87
N GLY A 43 5.01 29.22 -38.84
CA GLY A 43 4.71 27.86 -39.34
C GLY A 43 4.37 27.77 -40.83
N VAL A 44 4.43 26.53 -41.34
CA VAL A 44 3.91 26.05 -42.63
C VAL A 44 3.32 24.65 -42.40
N ASN A 45 2.26 24.29 -43.13
CA ASN A 45 1.54 23.02 -42.95
C ASN A 45 2.31 21.80 -43.49
N ALA A 46 2.29 20.70 -42.74
CA ALA A 46 2.48 19.33 -43.24
C ALA A 46 1.72 18.34 -42.33
N SER A 47 1.33 17.18 -42.85
CA SER A 47 0.37 16.26 -42.22
C SER A 47 1.00 15.07 -41.52
N GLY A 48 0.54 14.78 -40.29
CA GLY A 48 0.35 13.41 -39.79
C GLY A 48 1.54 12.70 -39.16
N THR A 49 1.61 12.72 -37.83
CA THR A 49 2.13 11.62 -36.99
C THR A 49 1.43 11.62 -35.63
N MET A 50 1.59 10.55 -34.86
CA MET A 50 0.86 10.24 -33.61
C MET A 50 0.85 11.38 -32.59
N LYS A 51 -0.26 11.50 -31.83
CA LYS A 51 -0.28 12.28 -30.59
C LYS A 51 0.70 11.64 -29.60
N SER A 52 1.79 12.31 -29.28
CA SER A 52 2.59 11.97 -28.09
C SER A 52 1.75 12.17 -26.84
N GLU A 53 1.76 11.20 -25.94
CA GLU A 53 1.03 11.28 -24.67
C GLU A 53 1.48 12.50 -23.86
N ALA A 54 0.52 13.21 -23.29
CA ALA A 54 0.81 14.33 -22.42
C ALA A 54 1.32 13.78 -21.08
N LYS A 55 2.65 13.76 -20.89
CA LYS A 55 3.26 13.50 -19.58
C LYS A 55 2.69 14.51 -18.58
N MET A 56 1.75 14.06 -17.74
CA MET A 56 1.09 14.92 -16.77
C MET A 56 2.14 15.49 -15.83
N ARG A 57 2.22 16.82 -15.80
CA ARG A 57 3.19 17.53 -14.96
C ARG A 57 2.65 17.54 -13.54
N VAL A 58 3.08 16.57 -12.74
CA VAL A 58 2.79 16.48 -11.30
C VAL A 58 2.94 17.86 -10.68
N THR A 59 1.85 18.37 -10.14
CA THR A 59 1.74 19.75 -9.63
C THR A 59 1.29 19.63 -8.18
N ARG A 60 2.25 19.69 -7.25
CA ARG A 60 1.91 19.58 -5.83
C ARG A 60 1.10 20.80 -5.40
N MET A 61 0.37 20.71 -4.29
CA MET A 61 -0.39 21.85 -3.80
C MET A 61 0.47 23.10 -3.57
N ARG A 62 1.76 22.94 -3.21
CA ARG A 62 2.73 24.05 -3.08
C ARG A 62 3.24 24.63 -4.41
N ASP A 63 3.04 23.91 -5.51
CA ASP A 63 3.45 24.30 -6.87
C ASP A 63 2.29 24.98 -7.64
N LEU A 64 1.08 24.99 -7.07
CA LEU A 64 -0.08 25.73 -7.57
C LEU A 64 0.18 27.25 -7.50
N VAL A 65 0.07 27.92 -8.65
CA VAL A 65 0.37 29.34 -8.78
C VAL A 65 -0.73 30.19 -8.12
N GLU A 66 -0.36 30.96 -7.10
CA GLU A 66 -1.22 32.00 -6.54
C GLU A 66 -1.62 33.02 -7.62
N ILE A 67 -2.91 33.39 -7.66
CA ILE A 67 -3.41 34.45 -8.56
C ILE A 67 -3.03 35.83 -7.99
N SER A 68 -1.74 36.14 -8.03
CA SER A 68 -1.11 37.43 -7.64
C SER A 68 -1.44 37.91 -6.21
N PRO A 69 -0.57 37.68 -5.20
CA PRO A 69 -0.78 38.10 -3.80
C PRO A 69 -1.05 39.61 -3.53
N HIS A 70 -1.15 40.47 -4.55
CA HIS A 70 -1.19 41.93 -4.41
C HIS A 70 -2.36 42.65 -5.11
N ASN A 71 -3.22 41.96 -5.89
CA ASN A 71 -4.36 42.57 -6.61
C ASN A 71 -5.70 42.01 -6.09
N TRP A 72 -6.10 42.35 -4.85
CA TRP A 72 -7.12 41.60 -4.09
C TRP A 72 -8.41 42.33 -3.69
N VAL A 73 -8.84 43.33 -4.45
CA VAL A 73 -10.22 43.82 -4.35
C VAL A 73 -10.76 44.04 -5.76
N GLU A 74 -11.16 42.95 -6.42
CA GLU A 74 -12.11 43.05 -7.52
C GLU A 74 -13.50 43.32 -6.92
N THR A 75 -13.86 44.61 -6.82
CA THR A 75 -15.25 45.01 -6.62
C THR A 75 -16.06 44.62 -7.84
N ALA A 76 -17.15 43.88 -7.66
CA ALA A 76 -18.08 43.58 -8.73
C ALA A 76 -18.50 44.86 -9.47
N SER A 77 -18.40 44.87 -10.80
CA SER A 77 -18.50 46.07 -11.63
C SER A 77 -19.92 46.66 -11.65
N GLY A 78 -20.18 47.60 -10.74
CA GLY A 78 -21.43 48.37 -10.69
C GLY A 78 -21.89 48.79 -9.29
N ALA A 79 -21.32 48.26 -8.21
CA ALA A 79 -21.79 48.53 -6.86
C ALA A 79 -21.17 49.81 -6.24
N GLN A 80 -22.00 50.84 -6.00
CA GLN A 80 -21.64 51.99 -5.16
C GLN A 80 -21.79 51.65 -3.66
N LEU A 81 -20.96 50.73 -3.16
CA LEU A 81 -20.92 50.39 -1.73
C LEU A 81 -20.30 51.53 -0.92
N SER A 82 -20.90 51.86 0.22
CA SER A 82 -20.30 52.83 1.14
C SER A 82 -19.22 52.16 1.99
N ARG A 83 -18.26 52.95 2.49
CA ARG A 83 -17.31 52.49 3.53
C ARG A 83 -17.86 52.64 4.95
N GLU A 84 -19.15 52.94 5.07
CA GLU A 84 -19.86 53.16 6.33
C GLU A 84 -20.89 52.03 6.60
N ASP A 85 -21.10 51.13 5.63
CA ASP A 85 -21.92 49.93 5.77
C ASP A 85 -21.32 48.93 6.77
N GLU A 86 -22.09 48.59 7.81
CA GLU A 86 -21.69 47.66 8.87
C GLU A 86 -21.35 46.26 8.31
N ILE A 87 -22.10 45.79 7.32
CA ILE A 87 -21.85 44.51 6.62
C ILE A 87 -20.48 44.53 5.96
N PHE A 88 -20.14 45.59 5.23
CA PHE A 88 -18.85 45.74 4.56
C PHE A 88 -17.70 45.81 5.57
N MET A 89 -17.82 46.65 6.60
CA MET A 89 -16.75 46.86 7.58
C MET A 89 -16.50 45.62 8.46
N LEU A 90 -17.55 44.93 8.90
CA LEU A 90 -17.41 43.67 9.66
C LEU A 90 -16.94 42.53 8.76
N GLY A 91 -17.46 42.45 7.53
CA GLY A 91 -17.05 41.46 6.53
C GLY A 91 -15.58 41.59 6.16
N LEU A 92 -15.07 42.82 6.02
CA LEU A 92 -13.67 43.13 5.78
C LEU A 92 -12.79 42.67 6.95
N ALA A 93 -13.16 43.03 8.18
CA ALA A 93 -12.39 42.71 9.38
C ALA A 93 -12.32 41.20 9.68
N GLN A 94 -13.34 40.44 9.28
CA GLN A 94 -13.37 38.98 9.42
C GLN A 94 -12.69 38.28 8.23
N GLY A 95 -13.01 38.68 7.00
CA GLY A 95 -12.48 38.09 5.77
C GLY A 95 -10.96 38.26 5.61
N GLN A 96 -10.41 39.44 5.95
CA GLN A 96 -8.96 39.67 5.91
C GLN A 96 -8.23 38.76 6.90
N MET A 97 -8.68 38.73 8.16
CA MET A 97 -8.08 37.91 9.21
C MET A 97 -8.20 36.40 8.94
N PHE A 98 -9.31 35.95 8.35
CA PHE A 98 -9.46 34.57 7.89
C PHE A 98 -8.48 34.24 6.75
N LYS A 99 -8.38 35.12 5.74
CA LYS A 99 -7.41 34.98 4.64
C LYS A 99 -5.97 34.92 5.15
N GLU A 100 -5.61 35.74 6.13
CA GLU A 100 -4.26 35.74 6.73
C GLU A 100 -3.95 34.38 7.38
N PHE A 101 -4.87 33.83 8.19
CA PHE A 101 -4.70 32.49 8.77
C PHE A 101 -4.67 31.36 7.72
N LEU A 102 -5.38 31.48 6.59
CA LEU A 102 -5.25 30.52 5.48
C LEU A 102 -3.86 30.57 4.81
N LEU A 103 -3.26 31.76 4.71
CA LEU A 103 -1.93 31.95 4.10
C LEU A 103 -0.77 31.56 5.03
N GLU A 104 -0.99 31.55 6.35
CA GLU A 104 -0.04 31.01 7.33
C GLU A 104 0.06 29.47 7.30
N SER A 105 -0.91 28.78 6.67
CA SER A 105 -1.02 27.32 6.71
C SER A 105 -0.67 26.65 5.37
N PRO A 106 0.12 25.56 5.38
CA PRO A 106 0.52 24.88 4.15
C PRO A 106 -0.64 24.12 3.48
N HIS A 107 -1.79 23.98 4.15
CA HIS A 107 -2.95 23.17 3.74
C HIS A 107 -3.97 23.88 2.85
N PHE A 108 -3.88 25.21 2.72
CA PHE A 108 -4.84 26.00 1.94
C PHE A 108 -4.15 26.79 0.83
N ARG A 109 -4.82 26.96 -0.31
CA ARG A 109 -4.42 27.93 -1.34
C ARG A 109 -5.58 28.89 -1.57
N VAL A 110 -5.37 30.17 -1.28
CA VAL A 110 -6.37 31.22 -1.49
C VAL A 110 -6.52 31.44 -2.99
N TYR A 111 -7.70 31.13 -3.52
CA TYR A 111 -8.04 31.21 -4.93
C TYR A 111 -8.53 32.62 -5.30
N SER A 112 -9.42 33.21 -4.50
CA SER A 112 -9.83 34.60 -4.70
C SER A 112 -10.30 35.31 -3.43
N TYR A 113 -10.17 36.64 -3.40
CA TYR A 113 -10.80 37.52 -2.40
C TYR A 113 -11.60 38.61 -3.11
N ASN A 114 -12.92 38.55 -3.02
CA ASN A 114 -13.84 39.37 -3.81
C ASN A 114 -14.83 40.12 -2.91
N VAL A 115 -15.35 41.26 -3.38
CA VAL A 115 -16.47 41.97 -2.73
C VAL A 115 -17.72 41.75 -3.58
N LEU A 116 -18.72 41.12 -2.98
CA LEU A 116 -20.00 40.83 -3.61
C LEU A 116 -20.87 42.11 -3.69
N PRO A 117 -21.84 42.20 -4.62
CA PRO A 117 -22.76 43.34 -4.71
C PRO A 117 -23.60 43.60 -3.45
N THR A 118 -23.69 42.61 -2.55
CA THR A 118 -24.33 42.67 -1.22
C THR A 118 -23.49 43.38 -0.16
N GLY A 119 -22.22 43.72 -0.45
CA GLY A 119 -21.26 44.21 0.52
C GLY A 119 -20.52 43.10 1.29
N GLU A 120 -20.90 41.83 1.09
CA GLU A 120 -20.22 40.68 1.66
C GLU A 120 -18.83 40.45 1.05
N HIS A 121 -17.91 39.95 1.86
CA HIS A 121 -16.57 39.54 1.43
C HIS A 121 -16.54 38.02 1.18
N SER A 122 -16.30 37.63 -0.07
CA SER A 122 -16.12 36.23 -0.50
C SER A 122 -14.64 35.86 -0.43
N VAL A 123 -14.31 34.85 0.36
CA VAL A 123 -12.98 34.22 0.40
C VAL A 123 -13.08 32.83 -0.20
N LYS A 124 -12.46 32.63 -1.37
CA LYS A 124 -12.40 31.34 -2.06
C LYS A 124 -11.05 30.69 -1.90
N PHE A 125 -11.02 29.38 -1.67
CA PHE A 125 -9.80 28.63 -1.42
C PHE A 125 -9.91 27.15 -1.81
N LEU A 126 -8.75 26.52 -1.99
CA LEU A 126 -8.57 25.07 -2.15
C LEU A 126 -7.95 24.49 -0.87
N MET A 127 -8.24 23.21 -0.61
CA MET A 127 -7.85 22.45 0.57
C MET A 127 -7.13 21.14 0.19
N GLY A 128 -6.07 20.79 0.92
CA GLY A 128 -5.34 19.53 0.67
C GLY A 128 -3.99 19.40 1.37
N SER A 129 -3.20 18.44 0.91
CA SER A 129 -1.86 18.14 1.43
C SER A 129 -0.77 18.74 0.53
N PRO A 130 0.31 19.29 1.10
CA PRO A 130 1.54 19.66 0.37
C PRO A 130 2.18 18.51 -0.44
N ARG A 131 1.76 17.26 -0.21
CA ARG A 131 2.24 16.04 -0.88
C ARG A 131 1.30 15.49 -1.96
N MET A 132 0.13 16.07 -2.20
CA MET A 132 -0.74 15.64 -3.30
C MET A 132 -0.06 15.79 -4.67
N GLU A 133 -0.45 14.96 -5.62
CA GLU A 133 0.25 14.81 -6.90
C GLU A 133 -0.50 15.50 -8.06
N GLY A 134 -1.82 15.62 -7.95
CA GLY A 134 -2.68 16.21 -8.97
C GLY A 134 -3.78 17.11 -8.41
N LEU A 135 -4.35 17.93 -9.29
CA LEU A 135 -5.48 18.81 -8.99
C LEU A 135 -6.73 18.03 -8.57
N ASP A 136 -6.93 16.82 -9.08
CA ASP A 136 -8.08 15.97 -8.74
C ASP A 136 -8.09 15.57 -7.25
N ASP A 137 -6.91 15.38 -6.64
CA ASP A 137 -6.77 15.11 -5.20
C ASP A 137 -7.23 16.32 -4.38
N VAL A 138 -6.75 17.50 -4.77
CA VAL A 138 -7.05 18.79 -4.13
C VAL A 138 -8.54 19.12 -4.30
N ALA A 139 -9.12 18.90 -5.48
CA ALA A 139 -10.54 19.07 -5.75
C ALA A 139 -11.39 18.09 -4.92
N ARG A 140 -10.97 16.82 -4.81
CA ARG A 140 -11.63 15.81 -3.96
C ARG A 140 -11.60 16.23 -2.49
N VAL A 141 -10.44 16.57 -1.92
CA VAL A 141 -10.36 16.95 -0.50
C VAL A 141 -11.10 18.27 -0.22
N THR A 142 -11.03 19.24 -1.12
CA THR A 142 -11.86 20.47 -1.06
C THR A 142 -13.35 20.13 -1.06
N THR A 143 -13.79 19.21 -1.92
CA THR A 143 -15.19 18.78 -2.03
C THR A 143 -15.67 18.03 -0.80
N VAL A 144 -14.88 17.08 -0.27
CA VAL A 144 -15.27 16.27 0.89
C VAL A 144 -15.32 17.10 2.17
N VAL A 145 -14.33 17.96 2.44
CA VAL A 145 -14.32 18.80 3.64
C VAL A 145 -15.42 19.87 3.59
N ALA A 146 -15.73 20.43 2.41
CA ALA A 146 -16.84 21.36 2.27
C ALA A 146 -18.22 20.68 2.39
N ASN A 147 -18.37 19.43 1.95
CA ASN A 147 -19.62 18.66 2.10
C ASN A 147 -19.82 18.08 3.52
N ALA A 148 -18.78 18.05 4.35
CA ALA A 148 -18.85 17.66 5.76
C ALA A 148 -19.26 18.83 6.68
N ASP A 149 -19.31 20.05 6.16
CA ASP A 149 -19.65 21.28 6.88
C ASP A 149 -21.16 21.58 6.80
N GLU A 150 -21.74 22.05 7.91
CA GLU A 150 -23.19 22.28 8.05
C GLU A 150 -23.67 23.63 7.46
N GLY A 151 -23.15 24.01 6.29
CA GLY A 151 -23.64 25.14 5.49
C GLY A 151 -22.94 26.49 5.69
N LEU A 152 -21.76 26.51 6.32
CA LEU A 152 -20.84 27.65 6.35
C LEU A 152 -20.00 27.73 5.07
N ILE A 153 -19.62 26.59 4.48
CA ILE A 153 -18.82 26.48 3.26
C ILE A 153 -19.70 26.23 2.05
N ASN A 154 -19.50 27.01 1.00
CA ASN A 154 -20.17 26.85 -0.30
C ASN A 154 -19.18 26.23 -1.30
N LEU A 155 -19.54 25.17 -2.00
CA LEU A 155 -18.77 24.71 -3.16
C LEU A 155 -19.15 25.51 -4.40
N VAL A 156 -18.17 26.16 -5.02
CA VAL A 156 -18.36 27.01 -6.19
C VAL A 156 -17.51 26.47 -7.35
N PRO A 157 -18.06 26.36 -8.58
CA PRO A 157 -17.27 25.91 -9.73
C PRO A 157 -16.02 26.77 -9.97
N GLU A 158 -14.93 26.13 -10.38
CA GLU A 158 -13.70 26.84 -10.72
C GLU A 158 -13.87 27.66 -12.01
N THR A 159 -13.46 28.93 -11.99
CA THR A 159 -13.66 29.88 -13.11
C THR A 159 -12.99 29.49 -14.43
N ASN A 160 -11.97 28.62 -14.41
CA ASN A 160 -11.20 28.20 -15.59
C ASN A 160 -10.92 26.68 -15.64
N GLY A 161 -11.61 25.88 -14.83
CA GLY A 161 -11.30 24.46 -14.63
C GLY A 161 -12.53 23.57 -14.47
N SER A 162 -12.30 22.28 -14.23
CA SER A 162 -13.34 21.26 -14.03
C SER A 162 -13.59 20.92 -12.56
N GLY A 163 -12.95 21.62 -11.62
CA GLY A 163 -13.06 21.41 -10.18
C GLY A 163 -14.01 22.37 -9.47
N PHE A 164 -14.06 22.25 -8.15
CA PHE A 164 -14.75 23.18 -7.24
C PHE A 164 -13.74 23.81 -6.28
N VAL A 165 -13.99 25.07 -5.91
CA VAL A 165 -13.33 25.78 -4.81
C VAL A 165 -14.30 25.95 -3.65
N ALA A 166 -13.79 25.93 -2.42
CA ALA A 166 -14.56 26.29 -1.23
C ALA A 166 -14.71 27.82 -1.16
N GLU A 167 -15.88 28.32 -0.77
CA GLU A 167 -16.17 29.73 -0.52
C GLU A 167 -16.81 29.91 0.87
N ILE A 168 -16.21 30.76 1.70
CA ILE A 168 -16.86 31.32 2.89
C ILE A 168 -17.14 32.81 2.64
N ARG A 169 -18.32 33.27 3.06
CA ARG A 169 -18.75 34.67 2.95
C ARG A 169 -18.77 35.32 4.33
N PHE A 170 -18.32 36.57 4.39
CA PHE A 170 -18.24 37.37 5.61
C PHE A 170 -19.07 38.66 5.44
N PRO A 171 -19.74 39.16 6.50
CA PRO A 171 -19.57 38.77 7.90
C PRO A 171 -20.37 37.53 8.31
N LEU A 172 -19.79 36.74 9.21
CA LEU A 172 -20.44 35.63 9.90
C LEU A 172 -21.12 36.16 11.17
N PRO A 173 -22.46 36.27 11.25
CA PRO A 173 -23.13 37.07 12.28
C PRO A 173 -22.92 36.57 13.72
N ALA A 174 -22.77 35.25 13.90
CA ALA A 174 -22.55 34.64 15.22
C ALA A 174 -21.08 34.67 15.69
N LEU A 175 -20.14 35.08 14.83
CA LEU A 175 -18.70 34.94 15.07
C LEU A 175 -18.22 35.73 16.29
N GLU A 176 -18.86 36.86 16.63
CA GLU A 176 -18.43 37.72 17.75
C GLU A 176 -19.36 37.67 18.97
N THR A 177 -20.41 36.82 18.93
CA THR A 177 -21.37 36.63 20.03
C THR A 177 -20.70 36.22 21.35
N ARG A 178 -20.96 36.98 22.42
CA ARG A 178 -20.40 36.73 23.76
C ARG A 178 -21.03 35.50 24.44
N THR A 179 -20.20 34.82 25.24
CA THR A 179 -20.51 33.58 25.97
C THR A 179 -19.66 33.52 27.25
N LYS A 180 -19.95 32.59 28.16
CA LYS A 180 -19.09 32.34 29.34
C LYS A 180 -17.65 31.91 29.00
N LYS A 181 -17.38 31.41 27.78
CA LYS A 181 -16.04 30.98 27.34
C LYS A 181 -15.15 32.13 26.83
N ASN A 182 -15.69 33.34 26.66
CA ASN A 182 -15.00 34.54 26.17
C ASN A 182 -15.40 35.82 26.92
N GLU A 183 -15.76 35.67 28.19
CA GLU A 183 -15.99 36.79 29.11
C GLU A 183 -14.68 37.58 29.33
N GLY A 184 -14.78 38.90 29.45
CA GLY A 184 -13.61 39.81 29.53
C GLY A 184 -12.87 40.09 28.21
N MET A 185 -13.14 39.35 27.12
CA MET A 185 -12.47 39.54 25.83
C MET A 185 -13.04 40.71 25.00
N SER A 186 -12.19 41.38 24.21
CA SER A 186 -12.62 42.34 23.18
C SER A 186 -13.25 41.63 21.97
N ALA A 187 -13.98 42.38 21.13
CA ALA A 187 -14.56 41.84 19.90
C ALA A 187 -13.48 41.23 18.98
N ASP A 188 -12.36 41.93 18.79
CA ASP A 188 -11.24 41.47 17.94
C ASP A 188 -10.56 40.23 18.50
N GLN A 189 -10.43 40.12 19.83
CA GLN A 189 -9.91 38.91 20.48
C GLN A 189 -10.85 37.72 20.31
N ILE A 190 -12.17 37.95 20.31
CA ILE A 190 -13.18 36.91 20.05
C ILE A 190 -13.11 36.46 18.59
N ARG A 191 -13.07 37.42 17.66
CA ARG A 191 -12.92 37.22 16.21
C ARG A 191 -11.68 36.38 15.89
N SER A 192 -10.51 36.84 16.34
CA SER A 192 -9.23 36.17 16.14
C SER A 192 -9.24 34.74 16.67
N ARG A 193 -9.66 34.53 17.93
CA ARG A 193 -9.75 33.20 18.53
C ARG A 193 -10.69 32.25 17.78
N ARG A 194 -11.81 32.74 17.25
CA ARG A 194 -12.81 31.91 16.55
C ARG A 194 -12.45 31.66 15.08
N LEU A 195 -11.86 32.62 14.37
CA LEU A 195 -11.35 32.39 13.01
C LEU A 195 -10.15 31.46 13.03
N HIS A 196 -9.23 31.60 14.00
CA HIS A 196 -8.13 30.65 14.15
C HIS A 196 -8.66 29.25 14.53
N GLY A 197 -9.68 29.18 15.40
CA GLY A 197 -10.38 27.93 15.72
C GLY A 197 -11.07 27.28 14.53
N LEU A 198 -11.70 28.07 13.64
CA LEU A 198 -12.29 27.60 12.38
C LEU A 198 -11.22 27.05 11.44
N VAL A 199 -10.14 27.81 11.19
CA VAL A 199 -9.03 27.35 10.33
C VAL A 199 -8.43 26.05 10.87
N ARG A 200 -8.18 25.94 12.18
CA ARG A 200 -7.70 24.70 12.83
C ARG A 200 -8.67 23.53 12.67
N ALA A 201 -9.98 23.76 12.79
CA ALA A 201 -10.99 22.72 12.59
C ALA A 201 -11.12 22.26 11.12
N LEU A 202 -10.75 23.13 10.16
CA LEU A 202 -10.63 22.77 8.75
C LEU A 202 -9.30 22.04 8.48
N GLU A 203 -8.18 22.48 9.07
CA GLU A 203 -6.89 21.78 8.95
C GLU A 203 -7.01 20.32 9.37
N GLU A 204 -7.59 20.02 10.54
CA GLU A 204 -7.78 18.65 11.02
C GLU A 204 -8.54 17.77 10.01
N GLN A 205 -9.65 18.27 9.45
CA GLN A 205 -10.42 17.55 8.41
C GLN A 205 -9.64 17.39 7.11
N VAL A 206 -8.85 18.40 6.72
CA VAL A 206 -8.00 18.36 5.54
C VAL A 206 -6.85 17.37 5.71
N ILE A 207 -6.29 17.24 6.92
CA ILE A 207 -5.26 16.26 7.25
C ILE A 207 -5.81 14.84 7.14
N ASP A 208 -6.96 14.59 7.78
CA ASP A 208 -7.59 13.26 7.81
C ASP A 208 -8.06 12.83 6.41
N GLU A 209 -8.69 13.71 5.63
CA GLU A 209 -9.12 13.35 4.27
C GLU A 209 -7.95 13.28 3.28
N SER A 210 -6.87 14.06 3.50
CA SER A 210 -5.61 13.90 2.75
C SER A 210 -4.97 12.54 3.02
N LEU A 211 -5.01 12.07 4.27
CA LEU A 211 -4.49 10.76 4.67
C LEU A 211 -5.20 9.64 3.90
N ILE A 212 -6.53 9.64 3.90
CA ILE A 212 -7.34 8.68 3.13
C ILE A 212 -7.01 8.78 1.63
N CYS A 213 -7.01 9.99 1.05
CA CYS A 213 -6.74 10.20 -0.37
C CYS A 213 -5.34 9.73 -0.81
N LEU A 214 -4.32 9.84 0.05
CA LEU A 214 -2.96 9.38 -0.23
C LEU A 214 -2.83 7.86 -0.05
N MET A 215 -3.41 7.30 1.02
CA MET A 215 -3.36 5.85 1.30
C MET A 215 -4.08 5.00 0.23
N GLU A 216 -5.05 5.57 -0.49
CA GLU A 216 -5.75 4.91 -1.61
C GLU A 216 -4.91 4.81 -2.89
N LYS A 217 -3.74 5.45 -2.98
CA LYS A 217 -2.87 5.50 -4.18
C LYS A 217 -1.67 4.56 -4.11
N GLY A 218 -0.96 4.39 -5.24
CA GLY A 218 0.32 3.67 -5.25
C GLY A 218 0.16 2.16 -5.06
N SER A 219 -0.77 1.56 -5.81
CA SER A 219 -1.16 0.15 -5.78
C SER A 219 -1.94 -0.20 -7.06
N ASP A 220 -2.20 -1.48 -7.30
CA ASP A 220 -2.84 -2.03 -8.51
C ASP A 220 -4.39 -1.99 -8.49
N ASP A 221 -5.06 -2.63 -9.46
CA ASP A 221 -6.53 -2.59 -9.60
C ASP A 221 -7.33 -3.21 -8.43
N ARG A 222 -6.66 -3.91 -7.51
CA ARG A 222 -7.22 -4.39 -6.25
C ARG A 222 -7.43 -3.27 -5.22
N SER A 223 -6.86 -2.09 -5.48
CA SER A 223 -6.96 -0.86 -4.68
C SER A 223 -7.82 0.22 -5.37
N VAL A 224 -8.83 -0.17 -6.15
CA VAL A 224 -9.87 0.75 -6.62
C VAL A 224 -11.00 0.82 -5.58
N PHE A 225 -11.20 1.99 -4.99
CA PHE A 225 -12.21 2.25 -3.94
C PHE A 225 -13.41 3.02 -4.49
N SER A 226 -14.62 2.60 -4.12
CA SER A 226 -15.89 3.15 -4.61
C SER A 226 -16.94 3.33 -3.49
N GLY A 227 -18.07 3.96 -3.84
CA GLY A 227 -19.18 4.26 -2.94
C GLY A 227 -18.86 5.30 -1.84
N PRO A 228 -19.86 5.69 -1.04
CA PRO A 228 -19.66 6.65 0.07
C PRO A 228 -18.67 6.14 1.12
N ALA A 229 -18.68 4.83 1.39
CA ALA A 229 -17.80 4.18 2.36
C ALA A 229 -16.34 4.00 1.89
N ARG A 230 -16.01 4.35 0.62
CA ARG A 230 -14.67 4.21 0.03
C ARG A 230 -14.09 2.80 0.20
N LEU A 231 -14.83 1.77 -0.22
CA LEU A 231 -14.42 0.37 -0.12
C LEU A 231 -14.02 -0.20 -1.49
N ASN A 232 -13.08 -1.16 -1.49
CA ASN A 232 -12.68 -1.94 -2.66
C ASN A 232 -13.51 -3.22 -2.82
N LYS A 233 -13.15 -4.05 -3.81
CA LYS A 233 -13.76 -5.36 -4.11
C LYS A 233 -13.64 -6.43 -3.00
N TYR A 234 -13.03 -6.11 -1.87
CA TYR A 234 -12.95 -6.94 -0.66
C TYR A 234 -13.66 -6.31 0.55
N TYR A 235 -14.51 -5.30 0.31
CA TYR A 235 -15.20 -4.52 1.35
C TYR A 235 -14.25 -3.87 2.38
N THR A 236 -13.05 -3.49 1.94
CA THR A 236 -12.03 -2.81 2.76
C THR A 236 -11.63 -1.46 2.16
N GLY A 237 -11.20 -0.53 3.01
CA GLY A 237 -10.87 0.85 2.64
C GLY A 237 -9.87 1.45 3.63
N MET A 238 -9.41 2.67 3.37
CA MET A 238 -8.35 3.30 4.18
C MET A 238 -8.86 3.95 5.48
N ARG A 239 -10.18 4.13 5.65
CA ARG A 239 -10.75 4.60 6.92
C ARG A 239 -10.70 3.46 7.96
N ALA A 240 -10.63 3.84 9.23
CA ALA A 240 -10.67 2.87 10.33
C ALA A 240 -11.97 2.05 10.28
N ARG A 241 -11.88 0.74 10.51
CA ARG A 241 -13.06 -0.14 10.55
C ARG A 241 -13.97 0.20 11.74
N SER A 242 -15.29 0.13 11.55
CA SER A 242 -16.25 0.26 12.65
C SER A 242 -15.99 -0.80 13.71
N SER A 243 -16.14 -0.45 14.99
CA SER A 243 -16.13 -1.37 16.12
C SER A 243 -17.27 -2.41 16.07
N GLU A 244 -18.28 -2.17 15.25
CA GLU A 244 -19.41 -3.09 15.01
C GLU A 244 -19.10 -4.14 13.93
N LEU A 245 -18.05 -3.94 13.12
CA LEU A 245 -17.68 -4.87 12.06
C LEU A 245 -16.91 -6.06 12.63
N LEU A 246 -17.55 -7.22 12.67
CA LEU A 246 -16.89 -8.47 13.05
C LEU A 246 -15.93 -8.92 11.95
N HIS A 247 -14.67 -8.52 12.08
CA HIS A 247 -13.63 -8.84 11.10
C HIS A 247 -12.93 -10.16 11.44
N ARG A 248 -12.94 -11.09 10.46
CA ARG A 248 -12.22 -12.36 10.39
C ARG A 248 -11.66 -12.62 8.97
N GLY A 249 -11.25 -11.55 8.29
CA GLY A 249 -10.85 -11.53 6.86
C GLY A 249 -9.36 -11.30 6.59
N THR A 250 -8.53 -11.31 7.64
CA THR A 250 -7.07 -11.08 7.65
C THR A 250 -6.23 -12.18 6.96
N CYS A 251 -6.80 -12.86 5.96
CA CYS A 251 -6.14 -13.75 5.01
C CYS A 251 -6.34 -13.29 3.56
N THR A 252 -6.80 -12.04 3.37
CA THR A 252 -7.16 -11.45 2.07
C THR A 252 -6.81 -9.97 2.00
N SER A 253 -7.48 -9.15 2.82
CA SER A 253 -7.45 -7.67 2.75
C SER A 253 -7.92 -7.12 4.09
N SER A 254 -7.49 -5.91 4.48
CA SER A 254 -7.89 -5.32 5.76
C SER A 254 -8.13 -3.80 5.67
N SER A 255 -9.03 -3.29 6.51
CA SER A 255 -9.09 -1.88 6.91
C SER A 255 -8.39 -1.70 8.27
N PRO A 256 -7.70 -0.56 8.49
CA PRO A 256 -6.95 -0.30 9.72
C PRO A 256 -7.85 -0.28 10.97
N THR A 257 -7.25 -0.54 12.14
CA THR A 257 -7.82 -0.10 13.43
C THR A 257 -7.72 1.41 13.58
N ALA A 258 -8.36 1.98 14.61
CA ALA A 258 -8.17 3.39 14.96
C ALA A 258 -6.69 3.72 15.27
N GLY A 259 -6.00 2.84 16.01
CA GLY A 259 -4.58 2.99 16.32
C GLY A 259 -3.68 2.91 15.07
N ALA A 260 -3.93 1.94 14.18
CA ALA A 260 -3.20 1.82 12.93
C ALA A 260 -3.41 3.03 12.01
N LEU A 261 -4.63 3.58 11.92
CA LEU A 261 -4.89 4.81 11.17
C LEU A 261 -4.19 6.03 11.80
N GLN A 262 -4.15 6.13 13.13
CA GLN A 262 -3.39 7.16 13.82
C GLN A 262 -1.88 7.05 13.51
N ALA A 263 -1.31 5.85 13.47
CA ALA A 263 0.08 5.65 13.07
C ALA A 263 0.36 6.13 11.63
N SER A 264 -0.57 5.91 10.69
CA SER A 264 -0.49 6.51 9.35
C SER A 264 -0.62 8.04 9.38
N ARG A 265 -1.49 8.60 10.24
CA ARG A 265 -1.65 10.05 10.41
C ARG A 265 -0.38 10.70 10.96
N ASP A 266 0.26 10.09 11.94
CA ASP A 266 1.50 10.56 12.54
C ASP A 266 2.67 10.45 11.53
N MET A 267 2.71 9.38 10.73
CA MET A 267 3.62 9.26 9.59
C MET A 267 3.41 10.37 8.55
N LEU A 268 2.16 10.76 8.27
CA LEU A 268 1.84 11.87 7.36
C LEU A 268 2.34 13.23 7.90
N LEU A 269 2.16 13.49 9.20
CA LEU A 269 2.70 14.69 9.85
C LEU A 269 4.24 14.72 9.79
N ARG A 270 4.91 13.58 10.00
CA ARG A 270 6.37 13.45 9.85
C ARG A 270 6.83 13.66 8.41
N LEU A 271 6.07 13.17 7.42
CA LEU A 271 6.31 13.38 5.98
C LEU A 271 6.27 14.86 5.55
N TRP A 272 5.53 15.69 6.29
CA TRP A 272 5.53 17.15 6.08
C TRP A 272 6.66 17.83 6.85
N ALA A 273 6.85 17.48 8.13
CA ALA A 273 7.85 18.11 9.00
C ALA A 273 9.32 17.87 8.58
N LEU A 274 9.61 16.77 7.90
CA LEU A 274 10.96 16.44 7.40
C LEU A 274 11.25 16.93 5.96
N GLU A 275 10.30 17.64 5.35
CA GLU A 275 10.38 18.23 4.00
C GLU A 275 11.05 17.31 2.96
N GLU A 276 12.14 17.75 2.34
CA GLU A 276 12.80 17.06 1.22
C GLU A 276 13.56 15.78 1.62
N LYS A 277 13.79 15.56 2.92
CA LYS A 277 14.51 14.36 3.42
C LYS A 277 13.59 13.23 3.86
N ALA A 278 12.31 13.53 4.09
CA ALA A 278 11.36 12.61 4.71
C ALA A 278 11.29 11.25 4.00
N ASP A 279 11.20 11.29 2.68
CA ASP A 279 10.90 10.16 1.79
C ASP A 279 11.92 9.03 1.95
N GLY A 280 13.21 9.36 1.92
CA GLY A 280 14.30 8.39 2.13
C GLY A 280 14.43 7.95 3.59
N GLN A 281 14.33 8.89 4.54
CA GLN A 281 14.50 8.60 5.96
C GLN A 281 13.41 7.69 6.52
N LEU A 282 12.14 7.94 6.16
CA LEU A 282 11.00 7.19 6.66
C LEU A 282 10.84 5.84 5.96
N SER A 283 11.25 5.72 4.68
CA SER A 283 11.31 4.42 4.00
C SER A 283 12.41 3.52 4.57
N GLU A 284 13.54 4.09 5.00
CA GLU A 284 14.58 3.32 5.70
C GLU A 284 14.14 2.92 7.11
N GLU A 285 13.51 3.82 7.87
CA GLU A 285 12.94 3.49 9.19
C GLU A 285 11.95 2.31 9.11
N VAL A 286 11.12 2.26 8.06
CA VAL A 286 10.23 1.10 7.82
C VAL A 286 11.04 -0.17 7.57
N ARG A 287 12.07 -0.15 6.73
CA ARG A 287 12.96 -1.31 6.52
C ARG A 287 13.63 -1.76 7.83
N GLU A 288 14.20 -0.84 8.60
CA GLU A 288 14.86 -1.12 9.88
C GLU A 288 13.89 -1.78 10.88
N ARG A 289 12.69 -1.21 11.07
CA ARG A 289 11.69 -1.75 12.02
C ARG A 289 11.15 -3.10 11.58
N VAL A 290 10.79 -3.28 10.31
CA VAL A 290 10.27 -4.56 9.80
C VAL A 290 11.35 -5.66 9.81
N THR A 291 12.60 -5.34 9.46
CA THR A 291 13.69 -6.35 9.52
C THR A 291 14.10 -6.69 10.96
N ALA A 292 14.03 -5.74 11.90
CA ALA A 292 14.24 -6.02 13.32
C ALA A 292 13.20 -7.00 13.91
N LEU A 293 11.95 -6.95 13.42
CA LEU A 293 10.87 -7.84 13.85
C LEU A 293 10.95 -9.25 13.24
N PHE A 294 11.44 -9.41 12.01
CA PHE A 294 11.31 -10.68 11.26
C PHE A 294 12.60 -11.33 10.78
N CYS A 295 13.73 -10.60 10.70
CA CYS A 295 14.97 -11.16 10.14
C CYS A 295 15.96 -11.69 11.17
N ASP A 296 15.88 -11.28 12.46
CA ASP A 296 16.89 -11.59 13.49
C ASP A 296 18.33 -11.36 12.96
N GLY A 297 18.52 -10.18 12.38
CA GLY A 297 19.78 -9.76 11.75
C GLY A 297 20.21 -10.52 10.48
N ALA A 298 19.46 -11.52 10.00
CA ALA A 298 19.88 -12.39 8.89
C ALA A 298 19.84 -11.76 7.49
N GLY A 299 19.10 -10.66 7.31
CA GLY A 299 18.85 -10.08 5.99
C GLY A 299 18.29 -8.67 6.00
N GLN A 300 18.12 -8.11 4.80
CA GLN A 300 17.56 -6.79 4.52
C GLN A 300 16.23 -6.92 3.76
N MET A 301 15.50 -5.81 3.60
CA MET A 301 14.16 -5.79 2.99
C MET A 301 14.12 -4.84 1.79
N ILE A 302 13.48 -5.26 0.69
CA ILE A 302 12.96 -4.36 -0.35
C ILE A 302 11.45 -4.20 -0.12
N ILE A 303 10.94 -2.96 -0.21
CA ILE A 303 9.52 -2.64 -0.02
C ILE A 303 8.77 -2.87 -1.34
N HIS A 304 7.53 -3.38 -1.29
CA HIS A 304 6.68 -3.62 -2.46
C HIS A 304 5.22 -3.18 -2.25
N PRO A 305 4.51 -2.72 -3.29
CA PRO A 305 3.10 -2.33 -3.18
C PRO A 305 2.14 -3.48 -2.85
N SER A 306 2.45 -4.72 -3.23
CA SER A 306 1.66 -5.93 -2.93
C SER A 306 2.51 -7.19 -2.98
N GLY A 307 1.99 -8.29 -2.44
CA GLY A 307 2.65 -9.60 -2.52
C GLY A 307 2.81 -10.16 -3.93
N THR A 308 2.15 -9.58 -4.94
CA THR A 308 2.33 -9.98 -6.35
C THR A 308 3.36 -9.11 -7.06
N ASP A 309 3.57 -7.86 -6.61
CA ASP A 309 4.73 -7.05 -7.05
C ASP A 309 6.05 -7.61 -6.48
N ALA A 310 5.98 -8.30 -5.33
CA ALA A 310 7.12 -8.88 -4.63
C ALA A 310 7.88 -9.95 -5.45
N GLU A 311 7.19 -10.66 -6.34
CA GLU A 311 7.73 -11.68 -7.25
C GLU A 311 8.88 -11.13 -8.14
N MET A 312 8.91 -9.81 -8.37
CA MET A 312 9.96 -9.13 -9.15
C MET A 312 11.36 -9.31 -8.55
N VAL A 313 11.51 -9.44 -7.22
CA VAL A 313 12.84 -9.56 -6.59
C VAL A 313 13.44 -10.97 -6.76
N PRO A 314 12.74 -12.08 -6.45
CA PRO A 314 13.20 -13.42 -6.82
C PRO A 314 13.44 -13.58 -8.33
N LEU A 315 12.57 -13.01 -9.17
CA LEU A 315 12.76 -13.02 -10.62
C LEU A 315 14.04 -12.27 -11.03
N LEU A 316 14.30 -11.09 -10.47
CA LEU A 316 15.52 -10.34 -10.73
C LEU A 316 16.78 -11.11 -10.26
N GLN A 317 16.72 -11.75 -9.09
CA GLN A 317 17.80 -12.60 -8.57
C GLN A 317 18.10 -13.75 -9.55
N ALA A 318 17.05 -14.42 -10.07
CA ALA A 318 17.19 -15.51 -11.02
C ALA A 318 17.74 -15.06 -12.38
N VAL A 319 17.28 -13.91 -12.88
CA VAL A 319 17.79 -13.30 -14.13
C VAL A 319 19.27 -12.95 -13.98
N LEU A 320 19.66 -12.27 -12.90
CA LEU A 320 21.06 -11.89 -12.64
C LEU A 320 21.97 -13.12 -12.51
N ALA A 321 21.53 -14.15 -11.79
CA ALA A 321 22.29 -15.40 -11.62
C ALA A 321 22.48 -16.15 -12.95
N SER A 322 21.43 -16.29 -13.78
CA SER A 322 21.56 -16.96 -15.10
C SER A 322 22.51 -16.20 -16.03
N ARG A 323 22.42 -14.86 -16.03
CA ARG A 323 23.30 -13.97 -16.81
C ARG A 323 24.74 -13.97 -16.31
N ALA A 324 24.97 -14.20 -15.02
CA ALA A 324 26.31 -14.41 -14.46
C ALA A 324 26.92 -15.72 -14.97
N LEU A 325 26.20 -16.84 -14.84
CA LEU A 325 26.65 -18.15 -15.34
C LEU A 325 26.98 -18.14 -16.84
N LYS A 326 26.18 -17.45 -17.67
CA LYS A 326 26.49 -17.29 -19.10
C LYS A 326 27.77 -16.49 -19.37
N ARG A 327 28.04 -15.43 -18.57
CA ARG A 327 29.28 -14.64 -18.65
C ARG A 327 30.50 -15.45 -18.20
N GLU A 328 30.38 -16.21 -17.11
CA GLU A 328 31.43 -17.10 -16.59
C GLU A 328 31.76 -18.24 -17.57
N ALA A 329 30.76 -18.80 -18.23
CA ALA A 329 30.91 -19.77 -19.31
C ALA A 329 31.44 -19.16 -20.64
N GLY A 330 31.71 -17.84 -20.69
CA GLY A 330 32.24 -17.16 -21.87
C GLY A 330 31.27 -17.03 -23.04
N VAL A 331 29.96 -17.15 -22.81
CA VAL A 331 28.93 -17.12 -23.85
C VAL A 331 28.68 -15.68 -24.30
N THR A 332 28.81 -15.42 -25.61
CA THR A 332 28.62 -14.07 -26.19
C THR A 332 27.17 -13.59 -26.07
N ASP A 333 26.20 -14.49 -26.24
CA ASP A 333 24.80 -14.21 -25.93
C ASP A 333 24.53 -14.48 -24.45
N VAL A 334 24.49 -13.39 -23.68
CA VAL A 334 24.25 -13.42 -22.24
C VAL A 334 22.76 -13.37 -21.87
N LYS A 335 21.82 -13.55 -22.81
CA LYS A 335 20.38 -13.64 -22.48
C LYS A 335 20.15 -14.82 -21.53
N GLY A 336 19.69 -14.55 -20.30
CA GLY A 336 19.47 -15.55 -19.28
C GLY A 336 18.34 -16.52 -19.61
N LYS A 337 18.17 -17.55 -18.78
CA LYS A 337 17.06 -18.51 -18.86
C LYS A 337 16.60 -18.89 -17.44
N VAL A 338 15.34 -18.61 -17.13
CA VAL A 338 14.73 -18.85 -15.82
C VAL A 338 13.46 -19.69 -15.97
N ILE A 339 13.29 -20.68 -15.10
CA ILE A 339 12.04 -21.45 -14.99
C ILE A 339 11.54 -21.31 -13.54
N ASN A 340 10.34 -20.75 -13.38
CA ASN A 340 9.66 -20.64 -12.10
C ASN A 340 8.75 -21.85 -11.91
N ILE A 341 8.81 -22.47 -10.73
CA ILE A 341 7.89 -23.50 -10.30
C ILE A 341 6.96 -22.86 -9.28
N VAL A 342 5.71 -22.67 -9.68
CA VAL A 342 4.65 -22.04 -8.88
C VAL A 342 3.88 -23.15 -8.17
N CYS A 343 4.30 -23.44 -6.95
CA CYS A 343 3.67 -24.43 -6.09
C CYS A 343 2.33 -23.93 -5.55
N CYS A 344 1.46 -24.86 -5.14
CA CYS A 344 0.08 -24.58 -4.71
C CYS A 344 -0.70 -23.71 -5.71
N ALA A 345 -0.55 -23.97 -7.02
CA ALA A 345 -1.27 -23.24 -8.07
C ALA A 345 -2.78 -23.26 -7.84
N GLY A 346 -3.44 -22.15 -8.13
CA GLY A 346 -4.83 -21.88 -7.72
C GLY A 346 -4.96 -21.35 -6.28
N GLU A 347 -4.12 -21.79 -5.35
CA GLU A 347 -4.13 -21.35 -3.94
C GLU A 347 -3.12 -20.25 -3.57
N VAL A 348 -2.14 -19.93 -4.43
CA VAL A 348 -1.26 -18.74 -4.30
C VAL A 348 -1.86 -17.48 -4.95
N GLY A 349 -1.14 -16.35 -4.98
CA GLY A 349 -1.60 -15.12 -5.61
C GLY A 349 -2.05 -15.34 -7.06
N SER A 350 -3.21 -14.81 -7.45
CA SER A 350 -3.77 -15.07 -8.80
C SER A 350 -2.87 -14.55 -9.94
N GLY A 351 -2.05 -13.54 -9.66
CA GLY A 351 -1.06 -13.00 -10.59
C GLY A 351 0.37 -13.54 -10.39
N THR A 352 0.63 -14.41 -9.41
CA THR A 352 1.98 -14.93 -9.10
C THR A 352 2.61 -15.58 -10.34
N ARG A 353 1.83 -16.38 -11.08
CA ARG A 353 2.26 -16.96 -12.36
C ARG A 353 2.73 -15.87 -13.33
N GLN A 354 1.87 -14.91 -13.69
CA GLN A 354 2.18 -13.83 -14.65
C GLN A 354 3.40 -13.02 -14.20
N ALA A 355 3.45 -12.62 -12.93
CA ALA A 355 4.57 -11.86 -12.38
C ALA A 355 5.89 -12.65 -12.43
N SER A 356 5.87 -13.95 -12.13
CA SER A 356 7.03 -14.84 -12.27
C SER A 356 7.46 -15.08 -13.73
N GLU A 357 6.54 -14.98 -14.70
CA GLU A 357 6.84 -15.01 -16.13
C GLU A 357 7.37 -13.66 -16.66
N GLY A 358 7.45 -12.62 -15.82
CA GLY A 358 7.86 -11.28 -16.23
C GLY A 358 6.76 -10.52 -16.97
N ALA A 359 5.48 -10.76 -16.67
CA ALA A 359 4.33 -10.10 -17.28
C ALA A 359 3.54 -9.25 -16.28
N PHE A 360 2.77 -8.29 -16.79
CA PHE A 360 1.75 -7.57 -16.01
C PHE A 360 0.61 -8.51 -15.59
N PHE A 361 0.14 -8.37 -14.35
CA PHE A 361 -0.92 -9.20 -13.73
C PHE A 361 -2.18 -8.41 -13.32
N SER A 362 -2.25 -7.15 -13.76
CA SER A 362 -3.23 -6.14 -13.37
C SER A 362 -3.41 -5.18 -14.55
N LYS A 363 -4.55 -4.50 -14.63
CA LYS A 363 -4.80 -3.47 -15.66
C LYS A 363 -4.18 -2.11 -15.33
N SER A 364 -3.71 -1.92 -14.10
CA SER A 364 -2.95 -0.75 -13.66
C SER A 364 -1.70 -1.16 -12.89
N VAL A 365 -0.59 -0.48 -13.18
CA VAL A 365 0.65 -0.55 -12.41
C VAL A 365 0.57 0.35 -11.16
N PRO A 366 1.24 -0.01 -10.05
CA PRO A 366 1.28 0.83 -8.85
C PRO A 366 1.87 2.24 -9.07
N LEU A 367 2.74 2.42 -10.06
CA LEU A 367 3.45 3.67 -10.31
C LEU A 367 3.06 4.29 -11.67
N GLY A 368 2.99 5.62 -11.71
CA GLY A 368 2.74 6.40 -12.93
C GLY A 368 1.31 6.42 -13.45
N GLY A 369 0.40 5.59 -12.93
CA GLY A 369 -1.04 5.61 -13.27
C GLY A 369 -1.37 5.13 -14.69
N ASN A 370 -0.42 4.46 -15.36
CA ASN A 370 -0.61 3.95 -16.71
C ASN A 370 -1.54 2.72 -16.72
N THR A 371 -2.47 2.67 -17.67
CA THR A 371 -3.21 1.46 -18.00
C THR A 371 -2.32 0.52 -18.81
N VAL A 372 -2.21 -0.73 -18.40
CA VAL A 372 -1.45 -1.79 -19.08
C VAL A 372 -2.36 -2.96 -19.43
N ALA A 373 -1.96 -3.81 -20.36
CA ALA A 373 -2.70 -5.03 -20.67
C ALA A 373 -2.32 -6.15 -19.70
N ASP A 374 -3.33 -6.70 -19.03
CA ASP A 374 -3.21 -7.90 -18.19
C ASP A 374 -2.69 -9.08 -19.03
N GLY A 375 -1.63 -9.75 -18.55
CA GLY A 375 -0.91 -10.80 -19.27
C GLY A 375 0.13 -10.33 -20.30
N GLN A 376 0.37 -9.03 -20.48
CA GLN A 376 1.41 -8.53 -21.39
C GLN A 376 2.81 -8.64 -20.75
N GLU A 377 3.77 -9.17 -21.51
CA GLU A 377 5.20 -9.22 -21.14
C GLU A 377 5.77 -7.82 -20.81
N LEU A 378 6.59 -7.73 -19.77
CA LEU A 378 7.40 -6.54 -19.44
C LEU A 378 8.54 -6.44 -20.47
N PRO A 379 8.49 -5.53 -21.46
CA PRO A 379 9.34 -5.66 -22.65
C PRO A 379 10.84 -5.53 -22.36
N ALA A 380 11.22 -4.90 -21.25
CA ALA A 380 12.60 -4.69 -20.85
C ALA A 380 13.29 -5.95 -20.32
N ILE A 381 12.67 -6.66 -19.37
CA ILE A 381 13.25 -7.86 -18.76
C ILE A 381 13.28 -9.05 -19.76
N HIS A 382 12.32 -9.12 -20.69
CA HIS A 382 12.31 -10.10 -21.78
C HIS A 382 13.43 -9.89 -22.84
N LYS A 383 14.09 -8.72 -22.88
CA LYS A 383 15.36 -8.54 -23.62
C LYS A 383 16.51 -9.31 -22.95
N LEU A 384 16.46 -9.46 -21.62
CA LEU A 384 17.58 -9.91 -20.79
C LEU A 384 17.53 -11.38 -20.41
N CYS A 385 16.34 -12.00 -20.45
CA CYS A 385 16.09 -13.39 -20.07
C CYS A 385 14.93 -14.00 -20.86
N ASP A 386 15.00 -15.29 -21.15
CA ASP A 386 13.83 -16.12 -21.44
C ASP A 386 13.25 -16.64 -20.12
N MET A 387 11.95 -16.50 -19.91
CA MET A 387 11.28 -16.83 -18.64
C MET A 387 10.03 -17.69 -18.91
N LYS A 388 9.72 -18.59 -17.98
CA LYS A 388 8.54 -19.47 -18.03
C LYS A 388 8.11 -19.87 -16.62
N ALA A 389 6.80 -20.02 -16.39
CA ALA A 389 6.25 -20.66 -15.21
C ALA A 389 5.80 -22.11 -15.50
N ILE A 390 5.86 -22.94 -14.47
CA ILE A 390 5.22 -24.25 -14.38
C ILE A 390 4.36 -24.22 -13.13
N GLU A 391 3.04 -24.27 -13.32
CA GLU A 391 2.06 -24.28 -12.23
C GLU A 391 1.81 -25.70 -11.75
N LEU A 392 2.05 -25.96 -10.46
CA LEU A 392 1.84 -27.26 -9.84
C LEU A 392 0.72 -27.15 -8.80
N VAL A 393 -0.44 -27.74 -9.13
CA VAL A 393 -1.60 -27.82 -8.24
C VAL A 393 -1.32 -28.84 -7.13
N ALA A 394 -1.46 -28.41 -5.87
CA ALA A 394 -1.15 -29.27 -4.71
C ALA A 394 -2.28 -30.22 -4.31
N ARG A 395 -3.52 -29.93 -4.71
CA ARG A 395 -4.73 -30.67 -4.31
C ARG A 395 -5.18 -31.66 -5.38
N SER A 396 -5.60 -32.85 -4.94
CA SER A 396 -6.23 -33.88 -5.76
C SER A 396 -7.55 -33.39 -6.38
N THR A 397 -7.82 -33.76 -7.63
CA THR A 397 -9.11 -33.47 -8.29
C THR A 397 -10.24 -34.44 -7.93
N VAL A 398 -9.95 -35.47 -7.11
CA VAL A 398 -10.95 -36.49 -6.69
C VAL A 398 -11.53 -36.16 -5.31
N ASN A 399 -10.68 -35.70 -4.39
CA ASN A 399 -10.97 -35.52 -2.97
C ASN A 399 -10.37 -34.24 -2.37
N GLY A 400 -9.66 -33.42 -3.14
CA GLY A 400 -9.08 -32.15 -2.69
C GLY A 400 -7.95 -32.22 -1.66
N ASP A 401 -7.70 -33.38 -1.05
CA ASP A 401 -6.53 -33.60 -0.20
C ASP A 401 -5.21 -33.27 -0.94
N LEU A 402 -4.16 -32.96 -0.16
CA LEU A 402 -2.79 -32.81 -0.67
C LEU A 402 -2.36 -34.09 -1.40
N LEU A 403 -1.83 -33.95 -2.61
CA LEU A 403 -1.33 -35.07 -3.40
C LEU A 403 -0.17 -35.77 -2.68
N GLU A 404 -0.27 -37.10 -2.51
CA GLU A 404 0.73 -37.92 -1.80
C GLU A 404 2.13 -37.83 -2.42
N ASP A 405 2.20 -37.64 -3.75
CA ASP A 405 3.43 -37.53 -4.53
C ASP A 405 3.85 -36.08 -4.84
N TYR A 406 3.22 -35.08 -4.22
CA TYR A 406 3.45 -33.66 -4.54
C TYR A 406 4.92 -33.23 -4.41
N ASP A 407 5.60 -33.68 -3.35
CA ASP A 407 7.03 -33.45 -3.14
C ASP A 407 7.86 -34.00 -4.31
N GLN A 408 7.54 -35.22 -4.77
CA GLN A 408 8.24 -35.87 -5.88
C GLN A 408 7.97 -35.16 -7.21
N LEU A 409 6.73 -34.67 -7.43
CA LEU A 409 6.35 -33.89 -8.60
C LEU A 409 7.09 -32.54 -8.67
N VAL A 410 7.22 -31.83 -7.54
CA VAL A 410 8.00 -30.59 -7.47
C VAL A 410 9.48 -30.86 -7.73
N GLU A 411 10.04 -31.89 -7.09
CA GLU A 411 11.44 -32.26 -7.28
C GLU A 411 11.76 -32.72 -8.71
N SER A 412 10.93 -33.56 -9.34
CA SER A 412 11.17 -34.01 -10.71
C SER A 412 11.10 -32.84 -11.69
N THR A 413 10.11 -31.97 -11.55
CA THR A 413 9.97 -30.74 -12.34
C THR A 413 11.21 -29.84 -12.21
N ALA A 414 11.75 -29.68 -10.99
CA ALA A 414 12.97 -28.91 -10.76
C ALA A 414 14.20 -29.56 -11.41
N ARG A 415 14.39 -30.88 -11.27
CA ARG A 415 15.49 -31.63 -11.88
C ARG A 415 15.46 -31.57 -13.41
N GLU A 416 14.29 -31.78 -14.01
CA GLU A 416 14.09 -31.69 -15.47
C GLU A 416 14.37 -30.27 -16.01
N ALA A 417 13.88 -29.24 -15.32
CA ALA A 417 14.14 -27.85 -15.67
C ALA A 417 15.65 -27.51 -15.58
N LEU A 418 16.34 -27.94 -14.52
CA LEU A 418 17.79 -27.69 -14.33
C LEU A 418 18.69 -28.51 -15.26
N ALA A 419 18.24 -29.68 -15.71
CA ALA A 419 18.93 -30.49 -16.71
C ALA A 419 18.90 -29.88 -18.13
N SER A 420 17.97 -28.96 -18.41
CA SER A 420 17.70 -28.48 -19.78
C SER A 420 18.76 -27.54 -20.39
N ASP A 421 19.55 -26.85 -19.56
CA ASP A 421 20.71 -26.02 -19.95
C ASP A 421 21.48 -25.67 -18.65
N PRO A 422 22.81 -25.82 -18.57
CA PRO A 422 23.61 -25.62 -17.36
C PRO A 422 23.59 -24.19 -16.80
N THR A 423 23.14 -23.21 -17.57
CA THR A 423 22.97 -21.80 -17.18
C THR A 423 21.52 -21.45 -16.81
N THR A 424 20.60 -22.41 -16.91
CA THR A 424 19.23 -22.27 -16.40
C THR A 424 19.25 -22.13 -14.89
N ILE A 425 18.55 -21.13 -14.36
CA ILE A 425 18.20 -21.03 -12.94
C ILE A 425 16.76 -21.50 -12.76
N VAL A 426 16.49 -22.23 -11.68
CA VAL A 426 15.12 -22.58 -11.27
C VAL A 426 14.76 -21.89 -9.97
N VAL A 427 13.59 -21.26 -9.98
CA VAL A 427 12.96 -20.65 -8.79
C VAL A 427 11.87 -21.59 -8.32
N VAL A 428 11.93 -22.04 -7.05
CA VAL A 428 10.89 -22.89 -6.45
C VAL A 428 10.24 -22.14 -5.31
N HIS A 429 8.92 -22.00 -5.37
CA HIS A 429 8.13 -21.40 -4.29
C HIS A 429 7.79 -22.49 -3.26
N THR A 430 8.09 -22.24 -1.99
CA THR A 430 7.67 -23.07 -0.87
C THR A 430 6.68 -22.28 -0.04
N VAL A 431 5.42 -22.72 -0.01
CA VAL A 431 4.30 -21.90 0.47
C VAL A 431 4.09 -22.11 1.96
N ALA A 432 4.32 -21.07 2.77
CA ALA A 432 4.09 -21.07 4.22
C ALA A 432 2.67 -20.58 4.55
N GLY A 433 1.69 -21.43 4.21
CA GLY A 433 0.27 -21.15 4.37
C GLY A 433 -0.36 -20.64 3.07
N SER A 434 -0.96 -21.56 2.31
CA SER A 434 -1.75 -21.26 1.12
C SER A 434 -3.02 -20.45 1.44
N LYS A 435 -3.89 -20.16 0.45
CA LYS A 435 -5.22 -19.59 0.71
C LYS A 435 -6.05 -20.37 1.74
N THR A 436 -5.91 -21.70 1.81
CA THR A 436 -6.53 -22.58 2.83
C THR A 436 -5.58 -23.02 3.95
N GLY A 437 -4.32 -22.56 3.93
CA GLY A 437 -3.34 -22.80 5.01
C GLY A 437 -2.45 -24.03 4.84
N LEU A 438 -2.42 -24.65 3.64
CA LEU A 438 -1.46 -25.72 3.32
C LEU A 438 -0.02 -25.21 3.38
N CYS A 439 0.89 -26.08 3.84
CA CYS A 439 2.33 -25.87 3.79
C CYS A 439 2.94 -26.86 2.79
N ALA A 440 3.19 -26.42 1.55
CA ALA A 440 3.61 -27.31 0.46
C ALA A 440 4.51 -26.60 -0.59
N PRO A 441 5.48 -27.31 -1.22
CA PRO A 441 5.96 -28.66 -0.88
C PRO A 441 6.50 -28.75 0.56
N SER A 442 6.78 -29.96 1.04
CA SER A 442 7.29 -30.16 2.39
C SER A 442 8.63 -29.43 2.60
N PRO A 443 8.98 -29.04 3.84
CA PRO A 443 10.17 -28.22 4.12
C PRO A 443 11.47 -28.84 3.56
N GLY A 444 11.56 -30.17 3.57
CA GLY A 444 12.73 -30.90 3.09
C GLY A 444 12.93 -30.88 1.58
N VAL A 445 11.94 -30.51 0.76
CA VAL A 445 12.13 -30.39 -0.71
C VAL A 445 13.11 -29.27 -1.04
N ALA A 446 12.98 -28.12 -0.38
CA ALA A 446 13.91 -27.01 -0.53
C ALA A 446 15.33 -27.42 -0.13
N GLU A 447 15.47 -28.02 1.06
CA GLU A 447 16.74 -28.50 1.60
C GLU A 447 17.43 -29.51 0.65
N ARG A 448 16.68 -30.49 0.10
CA ARG A 448 17.20 -31.50 -0.83
C ARG A 448 17.62 -30.88 -2.17
N LEU A 449 16.77 -30.06 -2.80
CA LEU A 449 17.10 -29.43 -4.08
C LEU A 449 18.24 -28.41 -3.94
N LYS A 450 18.32 -27.68 -2.82
CA LYS A 450 19.39 -26.70 -2.56
C LYS A 450 20.74 -27.41 -2.34
N ALA A 451 20.74 -28.57 -1.68
CA ALA A 451 21.94 -29.42 -1.56
C ALA A 451 22.38 -30.04 -2.90
N GLU A 452 21.44 -30.37 -3.79
CA GLU A 452 21.73 -30.97 -5.10
C GLU A 452 22.22 -29.95 -6.14
N PHE A 453 21.68 -28.72 -6.13
CA PHE A 453 21.91 -27.73 -7.20
C PHE A 453 22.53 -26.39 -6.77
N GLY A 454 22.68 -26.16 -5.46
CA GLY A 454 23.33 -24.95 -4.92
C GLY A 454 22.67 -23.66 -5.40
N ASP A 455 23.45 -22.75 -5.96
CA ASP A 455 22.97 -21.43 -6.41
C ASP A 455 22.30 -21.44 -7.80
N ARG A 456 22.18 -22.61 -8.45
CA ARG A 456 21.27 -22.78 -9.59
C ARG A 456 19.80 -22.91 -9.18
N LEU A 457 19.55 -23.14 -7.88
CA LEU A 457 18.21 -23.13 -7.28
C LEU A 457 18.06 -21.90 -6.38
N ILE A 458 16.98 -21.15 -6.60
CA ILE A 458 16.50 -20.11 -5.68
C ILE A 458 15.23 -20.66 -5.03
N SER A 459 15.27 -20.91 -3.72
CA SER A 459 14.08 -21.37 -2.98
C SER A 459 13.45 -20.17 -2.27
N VAL A 460 12.25 -19.82 -2.73
CA VAL A 460 11.49 -18.65 -2.25
C VAL A 460 10.49 -19.13 -1.19
N LEU A 461 10.51 -18.54 0.00
CA LEU A 461 9.43 -18.76 0.95
C LEU A 461 8.28 -17.81 0.60
N ASP A 462 7.15 -18.35 0.11
CA ASP A 462 5.92 -17.58 0.07
C ASP A 462 5.30 -17.57 1.47
N ALA A 463 5.76 -16.63 2.31
CA ALA A 463 5.18 -16.31 3.60
C ALA A 463 4.12 -15.19 3.49
N CYS A 464 3.48 -15.00 2.33
CA CYS A 464 2.51 -13.91 2.13
C CYS A 464 1.33 -13.92 3.11
N GLN A 465 1.01 -15.03 3.78
CA GLN A 465 0.02 -15.03 4.87
C GLN A 465 0.56 -14.47 6.19
N MET A 466 1.86 -14.60 6.46
CA MET A 466 2.51 -14.35 7.75
C MET A 466 1.84 -15.12 8.91
N ARG A 467 1.59 -16.42 8.69
CA ARG A 467 0.91 -17.34 9.64
C ARG A 467 1.81 -18.49 10.09
N SER A 468 3.13 -18.27 10.08
CA SER A 468 4.18 -19.14 10.59
C SER A 468 4.68 -18.68 11.96
N ALA A 469 5.44 -19.52 12.68
CA ALA A 469 6.11 -19.10 13.91
C ALA A 469 7.30 -18.15 13.62
N PRO A 470 7.73 -17.31 14.59
CA PRO A 470 8.77 -16.30 14.37
C PRO A 470 10.16 -16.83 13.97
N SER A 471 10.46 -18.10 14.20
CA SER A 471 11.76 -18.71 13.86
C SER A 471 11.96 -19.01 12.37
N LEU A 472 10.86 -19.19 11.61
CA LEU A 472 10.92 -19.68 10.23
C LEU A 472 11.66 -18.71 9.30
N ILE A 473 11.36 -17.42 9.37
CA ILE A 473 11.93 -16.40 8.47
C ILE A 473 13.44 -16.22 8.71
N PRO A 474 13.93 -16.04 9.95
CA PRO A 474 15.36 -16.04 10.24
C PRO A 474 16.07 -17.32 9.82
N ARG A 475 15.44 -18.50 9.95
CA ARG A 475 16.04 -19.75 9.49
C ARG A 475 16.14 -19.80 7.97
N TRP A 476 15.03 -19.53 7.26
CA TRP A 476 14.99 -19.58 5.80
C TRP A 476 15.99 -18.63 5.13
N LEU A 477 16.14 -17.41 5.66
CA LEU A 477 17.13 -16.43 5.20
C LEU A 477 18.59 -16.88 5.41
N ARG A 478 18.85 -17.80 6.36
CA ARG A 478 20.20 -18.33 6.61
C ARG A 478 20.50 -19.58 5.80
N GLU A 479 19.47 -20.33 5.40
CA GLU A 479 19.60 -21.68 4.85
C GLU A 479 19.24 -21.79 3.36
N GLN A 480 18.28 -21.01 2.85
CA GLN A 480 17.60 -21.29 1.58
C GLN A 480 17.62 -20.14 0.56
N GLY A 481 17.09 -18.96 0.91
CA GLY A 481 16.91 -17.86 -0.06
C GLY A 481 15.89 -16.79 0.38
N PRO A 482 15.26 -16.07 -0.57
CA PRO A 482 14.38 -14.94 -0.27
C PRO A 482 13.05 -15.35 0.36
N VAL A 483 12.41 -14.39 1.04
CA VAL A 483 11.09 -14.54 1.68
C VAL A 483 10.14 -13.44 1.22
N LEU A 484 8.97 -13.81 0.68
CA LEU A 484 7.88 -12.90 0.35
C LEU A 484 6.98 -12.68 1.57
N MET A 485 6.62 -11.44 1.89
CA MET A 485 5.76 -11.13 3.03
C MET A 485 4.74 -10.03 2.72
N THR A 486 3.60 -10.00 3.43
CA THR A 486 2.64 -8.88 3.35
C THR A 486 2.14 -8.43 4.72
N SER A 487 2.02 -7.12 4.90
CA SER A 487 1.44 -6.51 6.11
C SER A 487 -0.09 -6.56 6.11
N SER A 488 -0.74 -6.66 4.95
CA SER A 488 -2.19 -6.51 4.80
C SER A 488 -3.03 -7.78 5.01
N LYS A 489 -2.38 -8.93 5.27
CA LYS A 489 -3.05 -10.18 5.68
C LYS A 489 -3.06 -10.33 7.19
N PHE A 490 -2.28 -11.23 7.80
CA PHE A 490 -2.36 -11.53 9.23
C PHE A 490 -2.22 -10.28 10.10
N TYR A 491 -1.27 -9.39 9.79
CA TYR A 491 -1.05 -8.13 10.51
C TYR A 491 -2.11 -7.05 10.30
N GLY A 492 -3.14 -7.27 9.49
CA GLY A 492 -4.29 -6.36 9.43
C GLY A 492 -4.02 -4.99 8.80
N GLY A 493 -2.85 -4.78 8.19
CA GLY A 493 -2.47 -3.52 7.55
C GLY A 493 -3.36 -3.16 6.36
N PRO A 494 -3.50 -1.87 6.00
CA PRO A 494 -4.35 -1.44 4.89
C PRO A 494 -3.85 -1.99 3.55
N SER A 495 -4.78 -2.40 2.68
CA SER A 495 -4.41 -3.05 1.42
C SER A 495 -3.85 -2.06 0.37
N PHE A 496 -2.69 -2.29 -0.26
CA PHE A 496 -1.72 -3.37 -0.06
C PHE A 496 -0.35 -2.85 0.38
N GLY A 497 0.37 -3.67 1.15
CA GLY A 497 1.73 -3.44 1.59
C GLY A 497 2.48 -4.76 1.72
N SER A 498 3.71 -4.79 1.22
CA SER A 498 4.50 -6.00 1.06
C SER A 498 6.00 -5.70 1.10
N GLY A 499 6.81 -6.75 1.21
CA GLY A 499 8.24 -6.67 0.99
C GLY A 499 8.83 -8.04 0.69
N VAL A 500 10.09 -8.02 0.29
CA VAL A 500 10.92 -9.21 0.12
C VAL A 500 12.12 -9.10 1.04
N PHE A 501 12.30 -10.09 1.90
CA PHE A 501 13.52 -10.24 2.67
C PHE A 501 14.57 -10.99 1.84
N LEU A 502 15.79 -10.47 1.80
CA LEU A 502 16.96 -11.05 1.16
C LEU A 502 18.05 -11.27 2.21
N SER A 503 18.74 -12.40 2.18
CA SER A 503 19.89 -12.61 3.07
C SER A 503 21.02 -11.63 2.73
N HIS A 504 21.90 -11.31 3.69
CA HIS A 504 23.10 -10.49 3.39
C HIS A 504 23.99 -11.11 2.29
N ARG A 505 23.94 -12.44 2.13
CA ARG A 505 24.61 -13.16 1.04
C ARG A 505 23.96 -12.84 -0.31
N ASP A 506 22.64 -12.98 -0.40
CA ASP A 506 21.89 -12.70 -1.64
C ASP A 506 22.06 -11.24 -2.07
N VAL A 507 21.99 -10.29 -1.12
CA VAL A 507 22.22 -8.87 -1.37
C VAL A 507 23.63 -8.62 -1.90
N ALA A 508 24.67 -9.24 -1.32
CA ALA A 508 26.03 -9.11 -1.81
C ALA A 508 26.18 -9.67 -3.24
N THR A 509 25.70 -10.89 -3.48
CA THR A 509 25.75 -11.55 -4.79
C THR A 509 24.97 -10.78 -5.87
N MET A 510 23.76 -10.28 -5.57
CA MET A 510 23.00 -9.46 -6.52
C MET A 510 23.72 -8.15 -6.84
N ASN A 511 24.36 -7.50 -5.85
CA ASN A 511 25.15 -6.29 -6.07
C ASN A 511 26.40 -6.54 -6.92
N GLU A 512 27.12 -7.66 -6.71
CA GLU A 512 28.25 -8.06 -7.56
C GLU A 512 27.80 -8.35 -9.01
N GLN A 513 26.69 -9.07 -9.17
CA GLN A 513 26.13 -9.40 -10.48
C GLN A 513 25.69 -8.15 -11.24
N LEU A 514 24.98 -7.22 -10.57
CA LEU A 514 24.63 -5.89 -11.09
C LEU A 514 25.87 -5.06 -11.42
N ALA A 515 26.90 -5.07 -10.57
CA ALA A 515 28.14 -4.34 -10.80
C ALA A 515 28.85 -4.78 -12.08
N ALA A 516 28.73 -6.05 -12.46
CA ALA A 516 29.34 -6.63 -13.65
C ALA A 516 28.46 -6.62 -14.92
N GLU A 517 27.18 -6.21 -14.86
CA GLU A 517 26.35 -6.00 -16.06
C GLU A 517 26.82 -4.78 -16.89
N PRO A 518 26.55 -4.71 -18.20
CA PRO A 518 26.75 -3.49 -18.99
C PRO A 518 25.66 -2.44 -18.70
N ALA A 519 25.93 -1.17 -19.02
CA ALA A 519 25.01 -0.07 -18.76
C ALA A 519 23.63 -0.22 -19.44
N SER A 520 23.57 -0.84 -20.63
CA SER A 520 22.31 -1.13 -21.32
C SER A 520 21.42 -2.09 -20.54
N ALA A 521 21.99 -3.19 -20.03
CA ALA A 521 21.24 -4.16 -19.23
C ALA A 521 20.73 -3.56 -17.92
N ILE A 522 21.46 -2.62 -17.31
CA ILE A 522 20.99 -1.87 -16.13
C ILE A 522 19.80 -0.97 -16.46
N VAL A 523 19.79 -0.31 -17.63
CA VAL A 523 18.62 0.46 -18.09
C VAL A 523 17.42 -0.45 -18.30
N ASP A 524 17.61 -1.63 -18.91
CA ASP A 524 16.52 -2.60 -19.11
C ASP A 524 16.00 -3.19 -17.78
N ILE A 525 16.87 -3.47 -16.80
CA ILE A 525 16.46 -3.88 -15.44
C ILE A 525 15.66 -2.75 -14.76
N ALA A 526 16.15 -1.51 -14.83
CA ALA A 526 15.49 -0.37 -14.21
C ALA A 526 14.13 -0.03 -14.87
N GLU A 527 14.02 -0.15 -16.20
CA GLU A 527 12.78 0.01 -16.95
C GLU A 527 11.72 -1.02 -16.52
N ALA A 528 12.11 -2.29 -16.32
CA ALA A 528 11.22 -3.32 -15.78
C ALA A 528 10.80 -3.01 -14.32
N CYS A 529 11.78 -2.75 -13.44
CA CYS A 529 11.52 -2.52 -12.02
C CYS A 529 10.68 -1.25 -11.77
N ALA A 530 10.86 -0.20 -12.56
CA ALA A 530 10.13 1.06 -12.43
C ALA A 530 8.60 0.96 -12.65
N SER A 531 8.10 -0.18 -13.13
CA SER A 531 6.66 -0.48 -13.15
C SER A 531 6.07 -0.65 -11.76
N TYR A 532 6.88 -1.11 -10.79
CA TYR A 532 6.44 -1.56 -9.47
C TYR A 532 7.20 -0.91 -8.30
N LEU A 533 8.44 -0.45 -8.53
CA LEU A 533 9.37 0.03 -7.50
C LEU A 533 9.93 1.42 -7.83
N THR A 534 9.98 2.28 -6.82
CA THR A 534 10.79 3.50 -6.82
C THR A 534 12.18 3.24 -6.23
N SER A 535 13.12 4.18 -6.39
CA SER A 535 14.40 4.12 -5.69
C SER A 535 14.25 4.11 -4.16
N TYR A 536 13.20 4.75 -3.63
CA TYR A 536 12.89 4.74 -2.19
C TYR A 536 12.50 3.35 -1.67
N ASP A 537 11.84 2.53 -2.49
CA ASP A 537 11.39 1.18 -2.13
C ASP A 537 12.55 0.17 -2.09
N VAL A 538 13.49 0.30 -3.03
CA VAL A 538 14.76 -0.45 -3.08
C VAL A 538 15.76 0.01 -2.01
N GLY A 539 15.77 1.30 -1.69
CA GLY A 539 16.70 1.89 -0.73
C GLY A 539 18.16 1.64 -1.10
N GLN A 540 19.02 1.50 -0.09
CA GLN A 540 20.45 1.18 -0.28
C GLN A 540 20.74 -0.34 -0.30
N VAL A 541 19.72 -1.20 -0.45
CA VAL A 541 19.89 -2.66 -0.55
C VAL A 541 20.54 -3.03 -1.87
N LEU A 542 20.11 -2.41 -2.99
CA LEU A 542 20.72 -2.60 -4.31
C LEU A 542 21.11 -1.22 -4.91
N PRO A 543 22.19 -0.57 -4.45
CA PRO A 543 22.51 0.82 -4.81
C PRO A 543 22.58 1.07 -6.32
N ARG A 544 23.09 0.12 -7.11
CA ARG A 544 23.17 0.26 -8.57
C ARG A 544 21.82 0.14 -9.28
N LEU A 545 20.81 -0.47 -8.65
CA LEU A 545 19.42 -0.41 -9.12
C LEU A 545 18.76 0.90 -8.68
N HIS A 546 18.94 1.28 -7.41
CA HIS A 546 18.48 2.57 -6.86
C HIS A 546 18.91 3.76 -7.72
N ASP A 547 20.19 3.83 -8.13
CA ASP A 547 20.75 4.92 -8.93
C ASP A 547 20.33 4.88 -10.41
N ALA A 548 19.82 3.74 -10.89
CA ALA A 548 19.35 3.55 -12.26
C ALA A 548 17.84 3.73 -12.42
N LEU A 549 17.07 3.57 -11.33
CA LEU A 549 15.63 3.82 -11.32
C LEU A 549 15.32 5.31 -11.58
N PRO A 550 14.21 5.64 -12.25
CA PRO A 550 13.87 7.02 -12.58
C PRO A 550 13.78 7.90 -11.32
N PRO A 551 14.44 9.08 -11.28
CA PRO A 551 14.29 10.01 -10.17
C PRO A 551 12.84 10.52 -10.14
N GLY A 552 12.14 10.24 -9.04
CA GLY A 552 10.69 10.41 -8.94
C GLY A 552 10.21 10.70 -7.52
N PHE A 553 8.92 10.48 -7.30
CA PHE A 553 8.25 10.68 -6.02
C PHE A 553 8.24 9.36 -5.25
N CYS A 554 8.40 9.39 -3.93
CA CYS A 554 8.19 8.21 -3.10
C CYS A 554 6.72 7.81 -3.12
N ASN A 555 6.45 6.51 -3.13
CA ASN A 555 5.09 5.96 -3.01
C ASN A 555 4.51 6.26 -1.62
N THR A 556 3.96 7.47 -1.49
CA THR A 556 3.50 8.03 -0.20
C THR A 556 2.34 7.21 0.35
N GLY A 557 1.45 6.70 -0.51
CA GLY A 557 0.39 5.79 -0.12
C GLY A 557 0.92 4.51 0.53
N LEU A 558 1.90 3.85 -0.09
CA LEU A 558 2.54 2.65 0.45
C LEU A 558 3.24 2.89 1.78
N LEU A 559 3.99 4.00 1.93
CA LEU A 559 4.64 4.36 3.19
C LEU A 559 3.62 4.59 4.33
N LEU A 560 2.49 5.24 4.04
CA LEU A 560 1.41 5.45 5.00
C LEU A 560 0.71 4.13 5.38
N ARG A 561 0.48 3.23 4.43
CA ARG A 561 -0.04 1.87 4.73
C ARG A 561 0.96 1.03 5.52
N TRP A 562 2.26 1.23 5.31
CA TRP A 562 3.31 0.58 6.09
C TRP A 562 3.34 1.03 7.56
N ALA A 563 3.10 2.31 7.85
CA ALA A 563 2.97 2.79 9.23
C ALA A 563 1.82 2.11 10.00
N ALA A 564 0.67 1.93 9.35
CA ALA A 564 -0.46 1.17 9.92
C ALA A 564 -0.14 -0.33 10.10
N GLY A 565 0.57 -0.94 9.14
CA GLY A 565 1.02 -2.33 9.26
C GLY A 565 2.01 -2.56 10.40
N LEU A 566 2.99 -1.65 10.55
CA LEU A 566 3.98 -1.69 11.64
C LEU A 566 3.33 -1.56 13.02
N TYR A 567 2.35 -0.66 13.18
CA TYR A 567 1.63 -0.51 14.44
C TYR A 567 1.03 -1.84 14.94
N GLU A 568 0.40 -2.61 14.06
CA GLU A 568 -0.21 -3.91 14.42
C GLU A 568 0.85 -5.00 14.66
N MET A 569 1.98 -4.98 13.92
CA MET A 569 3.12 -5.88 14.13
C MET A 569 3.79 -5.64 15.49
N GLU A 570 4.08 -4.38 15.79
CA GLU A 570 4.73 -3.95 17.04
C GLU A 570 3.80 -4.16 18.23
N SER A 571 2.51 -3.83 18.13
CA SER A 571 1.53 -4.08 19.20
C SER A 571 1.42 -5.56 19.56
N LEU A 572 1.43 -6.46 18.55
CA LEU A 572 1.43 -7.90 18.82
C LEU A 572 2.75 -8.36 19.45
N ASN A 573 3.90 -7.82 19.01
CA ASN A 573 5.20 -8.14 19.59
C ASN A 573 5.32 -7.67 21.05
N GLU A 574 4.88 -6.45 21.36
CA GLU A 574 4.84 -5.92 22.73
C GLU A 574 3.91 -6.76 23.63
N ALA A 575 2.72 -7.12 23.15
CA ALA A 575 1.81 -8.00 23.88
C ALA A 575 2.38 -9.42 24.07
N THR A 576 3.12 -9.94 23.08
CA THR A 576 3.82 -11.24 23.15
C THR A 576 4.88 -11.21 24.26
N ILE A 577 5.68 -10.15 24.32
CA ILE A 577 6.70 -9.95 25.37
C ILE A 577 6.03 -9.81 26.74
N ALA A 578 4.99 -8.98 26.86
CA ALA A 578 4.26 -8.74 28.10
C ALA A 578 3.55 -9.99 28.65
N ALA A 579 3.08 -10.89 27.76
CA ALA A 579 2.44 -12.15 28.14
C ALA A 579 3.43 -13.27 28.56
N GLY A 580 4.74 -13.02 28.49
CA GLY A 580 5.78 -13.99 28.87
C GLY A 580 6.42 -14.77 27.70
N GLY A 581 6.13 -14.38 26.45
CA GLY A 581 6.78 -14.93 25.25
C GLY A 581 5.84 -15.71 24.32
N VAL A 582 6.42 -16.16 23.20
CA VAL A 582 5.71 -16.72 22.04
C VAL A 582 4.81 -17.91 22.39
N SER A 583 5.25 -18.82 23.28
CA SER A 583 4.47 -20.02 23.65
C SER A 583 3.09 -19.70 24.24
N VAL A 584 2.97 -18.65 25.05
CA VAL A 584 1.69 -18.21 25.63
C VAL A 584 0.75 -17.67 24.56
N VAL A 585 1.30 -17.05 23.51
CA VAL A 585 0.54 -16.56 22.36
C VAL A 585 0.08 -17.73 21.48
N GLU A 586 0.96 -18.71 21.26
CA GLU A 586 0.61 -19.95 20.56
C GLU A 586 -0.47 -20.76 21.27
N ASP A 587 -0.43 -20.89 22.60
CA ASP A 587 -1.47 -21.59 23.37
C ASP A 587 -2.84 -20.91 23.23
N LYS A 588 -2.86 -19.57 23.27
CA LYS A 588 -4.08 -18.78 23.05
C LYS A 588 -4.59 -18.91 21.62
N LEU A 589 -3.68 -18.89 20.64
CA LEU A 589 -4.00 -19.06 19.22
C LEU A 589 -4.55 -20.46 18.94
N ARG A 590 -3.90 -21.52 19.43
CA ARG A 590 -4.40 -22.91 19.41
C ARG A 590 -5.80 -23.00 20.03
N SER A 591 -6.00 -22.40 21.20
CA SER A 591 -7.29 -22.41 21.90
C SER A 591 -8.42 -21.77 21.08
N TRP A 592 -8.17 -20.64 20.41
CA TRP A 592 -9.13 -20.04 19.49
C TRP A 592 -9.36 -20.91 18.24
N VAL A 593 -8.29 -21.44 17.63
CA VAL A 593 -8.41 -22.30 16.43
C VAL A 593 -9.26 -23.54 16.71
N PHE A 594 -9.03 -24.25 17.82
CA PHE A 594 -9.83 -25.45 18.13
C PHE A 594 -11.29 -25.10 18.45
N ALA A 595 -11.55 -24.04 19.21
CA ALA A 595 -12.92 -23.58 19.48
C ALA A 595 -13.67 -23.17 18.19
N MET A 596 -12.99 -22.53 17.23
CA MET A 596 -13.56 -22.20 15.92
C MET A 596 -13.87 -23.43 15.06
N ARG A 597 -13.03 -24.48 15.13
CA ARG A 597 -13.28 -25.73 14.41
C ARG A 597 -14.43 -26.53 15.00
N GLU A 598 -14.56 -26.54 16.33
CA GLU A 598 -15.70 -27.14 17.04
C GLU A 598 -16.99 -26.38 16.73
N GLU A 599 -16.96 -25.04 16.76
CA GLU A 599 -18.10 -24.19 16.41
C GLU A 599 -18.53 -24.42 14.95
N ALA A 600 -17.60 -24.38 13.98
CA ALA A 600 -17.90 -24.59 12.56
C ALA A 600 -18.59 -25.93 12.25
N GLN A 601 -18.39 -26.97 13.07
CA GLN A 601 -19.03 -28.29 12.90
C GLN A 601 -20.47 -28.35 13.43
N GLN A 602 -20.92 -27.37 14.23
CA GLN A 602 -22.27 -27.35 14.80
C GLN A 602 -23.35 -26.87 13.81
N HIS A 603 -22.95 -26.24 12.70
CA HIS A 603 -23.86 -25.63 11.71
C HIS A 603 -24.15 -26.54 10.51
N ALA A 604 -23.99 -27.86 10.68
CA ALA A 604 -24.38 -28.85 9.67
C ALA A 604 -25.91 -29.05 9.63
N PRO A 605 -26.53 -29.25 8.44
CA PRO A 605 -25.90 -29.50 7.14
C PRO A 605 -25.57 -28.23 6.33
N ASP A 606 -26.03 -27.05 6.76
CA ASP A 606 -25.92 -25.79 6.01
C ASP A 606 -24.45 -25.42 5.71
N LEU A 607 -23.57 -25.67 6.68
CA LEU A 607 -22.12 -25.54 6.57
C LEU A 607 -21.45 -26.91 6.67
N GLU A 608 -20.39 -27.08 5.88
CA GLU A 608 -19.46 -28.21 5.95
C GLU A 608 -18.05 -27.68 6.26
N PHE A 609 -17.51 -28.08 7.41
CA PHE A 609 -16.15 -27.75 7.82
C PHE A 609 -15.13 -28.55 7.01
N VAL A 610 -14.25 -27.86 6.28
CA VAL A 610 -13.18 -28.49 5.49
C VAL A 610 -12.01 -28.80 6.41
N GLN A 611 -11.64 -30.08 6.48
CA GLN A 611 -10.59 -30.55 7.38
C GLN A 611 -9.23 -29.93 6.99
N PRO A 612 -8.54 -29.26 7.92
CA PRO A 612 -7.22 -28.69 7.66
C PRO A 612 -6.11 -29.72 7.87
N ILE A 613 -4.99 -29.51 7.18
CA ILE A 613 -3.72 -30.16 7.55
C ILE A 613 -3.02 -29.27 8.58
N ASP A 614 -2.80 -29.81 9.77
CA ASP A 614 -1.96 -29.20 10.81
C ASP A 614 -0.52 -29.71 10.69
N TYR A 615 0.43 -28.80 10.81
CA TYR A 615 1.86 -29.09 10.78
C TYR A 615 2.44 -28.63 12.12
N GLU A 616 2.71 -29.57 13.03
CA GLU A 616 3.17 -29.33 14.42
C GLU A 616 4.62 -28.82 14.49
N ASN A 617 4.91 -27.71 13.82
CA ASN A 617 6.23 -27.08 13.72
C ASN A 617 6.09 -25.60 13.32
N GLU A 618 7.22 -24.92 13.13
CA GLU A 618 7.29 -23.48 12.83
C GLU A 618 6.60 -23.01 11.53
N TRP A 619 6.18 -23.91 10.64
CA TRP A 619 5.51 -23.56 9.38
C TRP A 619 4.09 -23.03 9.59
N GLN A 620 3.46 -23.38 10.72
CA GLN A 620 2.19 -22.82 11.15
C GLN A 620 2.35 -22.20 12.55
N TYR A 621 1.81 -21.01 12.76
CA TYR A 621 1.92 -20.31 14.04
C TYR A 621 1.12 -21.07 15.12
N GLY A 622 1.81 -21.57 16.13
CA GLY A 622 1.24 -22.48 17.12
C GLY A 622 1.09 -23.93 16.65
N GLY A 623 1.69 -24.31 15.52
CA GLY A 623 1.65 -25.68 14.99
C GLY A 623 0.28 -26.12 14.46
N VAL A 624 -0.62 -25.17 14.17
CA VAL A 624 -1.98 -25.43 13.70
C VAL A 624 -2.40 -24.49 12.57
N ASN A 625 -3.20 -24.99 11.64
CA ASN A 625 -3.76 -24.18 10.56
C ASN A 625 -4.76 -23.17 11.14
N THR A 626 -4.39 -21.88 11.08
CA THR A 626 -5.22 -20.77 11.58
C THR A 626 -6.32 -20.32 10.61
N ILE A 627 -6.44 -20.96 9.43
CA ILE A 627 -7.46 -20.67 8.41
C ILE A 627 -8.59 -21.70 8.48
N VAL A 628 -9.65 -21.37 9.20
CA VAL A 628 -10.86 -22.21 9.31
C VAL A 628 -11.72 -22.01 8.07
N SER A 629 -11.80 -23.06 7.24
CA SER A 629 -12.46 -23.04 5.92
C SER A 629 -13.77 -23.82 5.97
N VAL A 630 -14.83 -23.26 5.36
CA VAL A 630 -16.15 -23.88 5.27
C VAL A 630 -16.69 -23.83 3.84
N ARG A 631 -17.34 -24.91 3.44
CA ARG A 631 -18.25 -24.94 2.29
C ARG A 631 -19.67 -24.68 2.80
N LEU A 632 -20.52 -24.09 1.98
CA LEU A 632 -21.93 -23.85 2.29
C LEU A 632 -22.81 -24.63 1.31
N ARG A 633 -24.00 -25.04 1.77
CA ARG A 633 -25.05 -25.66 0.96
C ARG A 633 -26.27 -24.76 0.86
N ASN A 634 -26.97 -24.79 -0.27
CA ASN A 634 -28.30 -24.17 -0.39
C ASN A 634 -29.37 -24.99 0.34
N ALA A 635 -30.61 -24.49 0.41
CA ALA A 635 -31.74 -25.18 1.03
C ALA A 635 -32.12 -26.53 0.37
N MET A 636 -31.56 -26.85 -0.80
CA MET A 636 -31.71 -28.14 -1.48
C MET A 636 -30.55 -29.13 -1.18
N GLY A 637 -29.54 -28.70 -0.42
CA GLY A 637 -28.35 -29.49 -0.05
C GLY A 637 -27.19 -29.44 -1.05
N GLU A 638 -27.33 -28.66 -2.12
CA GLU A 638 -26.33 -28.49 -3.17
C GLU A 638 -25.27 -27.46 -2.75
N TYR A 639 -24.01 -27.65 -3.16
CA TYR A 639 -22.94 -26.71 -2.83
C TYR A 639 -23.00 -25.44 -3.67
N PHE A 640 -22.78 -24.28 -3.02
CA PHE A 640 -22.62 -23.02 -3.75
C PHE A 640 -21.36 -22.98 -4.60
N SER A 641 -21.49 -22.32 -5.76
CA SER A 641 -20.40 -22.03 -6.70
C SER A 641 -19.64 -20.74 -6.35
N THR A 642 -18.51 -20.50 -7.02
CA THR A 642 -17.65 -19.33 -6.78
C THR A 642 -18.34 -17.98 -7.04
N PRO A 643 -19.26 -17.83 -8.00
CA PRO A 643 -20.16 -16.67 -8.09
C PRO A 643 -21.08 -16.49 -6.88
N GLU A 644 -21.75 -17.55 -6.41
CA GLU A 644 -22.75 -17.47 -5.33
C GLU A 644 -22.09 -17.18 -3.99
N LEU A 645 -20.94 -17.79 -3.69
CA LEU A 645 -20.16 -17.44 -2.48
C LEU A 645 -19.68 -15.98 -2.49
N LYS A 646 -19.56 -15.32 -3.65
CA LYS A 646 -19.29 -13.86 -3.70
C LYS A 646 -20.53 -13.03 -3.35
N GLN A 647 -21.73 -13.54 -3.63
CA GLN A 647 -22.97 -12.93 -3.13
C GLN A 647 -23.10 -13.13 -1.61
N VAL A 648 -22.87 -14.35 -1.10
CA VAL A 648 -22.80 -14.62 0.36
C VAL A 648 -21.78 -13.71 1.05
N TYR A 649 -20.60 -13.52 0.45
CA TYR A 649 -19.56 -12.63 0.96
C TYR A 649 -20.02 -11.16 1.08
N GLY A 650 -20.83 -10.68 0.14
CA GLY A 650 -21.49 -9.36 0.22
C GLY A 650 -22.58 -9.30 1.30
N LEU A 651 -23.45 -10.31 1.36
CA LEU A 651 -24.55 -10.44 2.34
C LEU A 651 -24.02 -10.51 3.78
N MET A 652 -22.85 -11.12 4.00
CA MET A 652 -22.18 -11.11 5.31
C MET A 652 -21.79 -9.70 5.77
N HIS A 653 -21.27 -8.86 4.85
CA HIS A 653 -20.80 -7.50 5.16
C HIS A 653 -21.94 -6.47 5.31
N ALA A 654 -23.10 -6.70 4.68
CA ALA A 654 -24.30 -5.88 4.81
C ALA A 654 -25.06 -6.15 6.12
N ASP A 655 -25.93 -5.22 6.53
CA ASP A 655 -27.09 -5.55 7.36
C ASP A 655 -28.16 -6.14 6.43
N ILE A 656 -28.71 -7.31 6.76
CA ILE A 656 -29.76 -7.98 5.95
C ILE A 656 -31.05 -8.24 6.75
N SER A 657 -31.21 -7.62 7.92
CA SER A 657 -32.31 -7.90 8.87
C SER A 657 -33.71 -7.51 8.36
N GLU A 658 -33.81 -6.56 7.43
CA GLU A 658 -35.04 -6.18 6.73
C GLU A 658 -35.34 -7.06 5.50
N PHE A 659 -34.42 -7.93 5.09
CA PHE A 659 -34.49 -8.73 3.84
C PHE A 659 -34.55 -10.25 4.06
N ILE A 660 -34.53 -10.71 5.31
CA ILE A 660 -34.87 -12.11 5.66
C ILE A 660 -36.39 -12.28 5.81
N ALA A 661 -36.86 -13.50 5.58
CA ALA A 661 -38.28 -13.85 5.49
C ALA A 661 -39.12 -13.33 6.67
N GLU A 662 -40.38 -12.96 6.45
CA GLU A 662 -41.26 -12.32 7.45
C GLU A 662 -41.43 -13.15 8.73
N ASP A 663 -41.41 -14.49 8.63
CA ASP A 663 -41.51 -15.44 9.74
C ASP A 663 -40.17 -15.77 10.43
N SER A 664 -39.05 -15.18 9.98
CA SER A 664 -37.74 -15.32 10.64
C SER A 664 -37.79 -14.80 12.07
N THR A 665 -37.14 -15.53 12.98
CA THR A 665 -37.16 -15.24 14.43
C THR A 665 -36.44 -13.94 14.80
N ASP A 666 -36.75 -13.37 15.97
CA ASP A 666 -36.05 -12.19 16.52
C ASP A 666 -34.53 -12.41 16.63
N GLU A 667 -34.11 -13.65 16.91
CA GLU A 667 -32.70 -14.04 16.97
C GLU A 667 -32.05 -14.09 15.58
N GLU A 668 -32.75 -14.63 14.57
CA GLU A 668 -32.28 -14.56 13.18
C GLU A 668 -32.22 -13.12 12.67
N ARG A 669 -33.15 -12.24 13.07
CA ARG A 669 -33.07 -10.79 12.78
C ARG A 669 -31.88 -10.13 13.47
N ARG A 670 -31.62 -10.46 14.75
CA ARG A 670 -30.44 -10.00 15.51
C ARG A 670 -29.13 -10.41 14.85
N VAL A 671 -29.06 -11.64 14.31
CA VAL A 671 -27.89 -12.19 13.62
C VAL A 671 -27.75 -11.58 12.21
N ALA A 672 -28.83 -11.43 11.46
CA ALA A 672 -28.86 -10.80 10.14
C ALA A 672 -28.33 -9.35 10.15
N ALA A 673 -28.59 -8.60 11.23
CA ALA A 673 -28.07 -7.25 11.43
C ALA A 673 -26.55 -7.18 11.66
N LYS A 674 -25.89 -8.31 11.99
CA LYS A 674 -24.44 -8.32 12.26
C LYS A 674 -23.66 -8.15 10.97
N ARG A 675 -22.86 -7.09 10.88
CA ARG A 675 -21.94 -6.88 9.76
C ARG A 675 -20.65 -7.66 10.02
N CYS A 676 -20.35 -8.60 9.15
CA CYS A 676 -19.25 -9.55 9.28
C CYS A 676 -18.37 -9.50 8.03
N LEU A 677 -17.05 -9.56 8.19
CA LEU A 677 -16.10 -9.60 7.08
C LEU A 677 -15.18 -10.82 7.20
N THR A 678 -15.42 -11.82 6.35
CA THR A 678 -14.63 -13.06 6.23
C THR A 678 -13.48 -12.87 5.23
N GLY A 679 -12.68 -13.91 4.99
CA GLY A 679 -11.80 -13.96 3.82
C GLY A 679 -12.61 -14.19 2.54
N GLN A 680 -12.18 -13.60 1.41
CA GLN A 680 -12.88 -13.77 0.13
C GLN A 680 -13.05 -15.26 -0.23
N PRO A 681 -14.09 -15.63 -1.01
CA PRO A 681 -14.23 -16.97 -1.56
C PRO A 681 -12.98 -17.43 -2.32
N VAL A 682 -12.64 -18.71 -2.20
CA VAL A 682 -11.51 -19.33 -2.91
C VAL A 682 -11.97 -20.65 -3.51
N ASP A 683 -11.63 -20.87 -4.77
CA ASP A 683 -11.86 -22.14 -5.46
C ASP A 683 -10.77 -23.16 -5.08
N ILE A 684 -11.18 -24.39 -4.76
CA ILE A 684 -10.33 -25.57 -4.57
C ILE A 684 -11.02 -26.76 -5.28
N PRO A 685 -10.31 -27.85 -5.64
CA PRO A 685 -10.86 -28.87 -6.55
C PRO A 685 -12.13 -29.59 -6.06
N GLU A 686 -12.38 -29.64 -4.75
CA GLU A 686 -13.64 -30.15 -4.17
C GLU A 686 -14.87 -29.29 -4.46
N GLY A 687 -14.66 -27.99 -4.70
CA GLY A 687 -15.66 -26.92 -4.66
C GLY A 687 -15.21 -25.78 -3.72
N PRO A 688 -15.73 -24.56 -3.91
CA PRO A 688 -15.16 -23.36 -3.30
C PRO A 688 -15.52 -23.19 -1.82
N VAL A 689 -14.67 -22.43 -1.12
CA VAL A 689 -14.73 -22.22 0.33
C VAL A 689 -14.79 -20.74 0.73
N LEU A 690 -15.56 -20.46 1.79
CA LEU A 690 -15.40 -19.26 2.61
C LEU A 690 -14.45 -19.55 3.77
N ARG A 691 -13.77 -18.51 4.27
CA ARG A 691 -12.64 -18.66 5.19
C ARG A 691 -12.72 -17.66 6.34
N THR A 692 -12.42 -18.11 7.55
CA THR A 692 -12.39 -17.28 8.77
C THR A 692 -11.02 -17.39 9.44
N VAL A 693 -10.52 -16.26 9.95
CA VAL A 693 -9.18 -16.15 10.54
C VAL A 693 -9.11 -15.12 11.67
N LEU A 694 -8.26 -15.41 12.65
CA LEU A 694 -7.75 -14.40 13.59
C LEU A 694 -6.65 -13.58 12.92
N GLY A 695 -6.61 -12.27 13.16
CA GLY A 695 -5.51 -11.37 12.79
C GLY A 695 -4.72 -10.89 14.00
N ALA A 696 -3.63 -10.15 13.75
CA ALA A 696 -2.74 -9.64 14.78
C ALA A 696 -3.49 -8.80 15.83
N ALA A 697 -4.31 -7.83 15.41
CA ALA A 697 -5.16 -7.03 16.30
C ALA A 697 -5.95 -7.88 17.31
N GLN A 698 -6.72 -8.87 16.82
CA GLN A 698 -7.55 -9.71 17.69
C GLN A 698 -6.71 -10.68 18.53
N LEU A 699 -5.57 -11.15 18.02
CA LEU A 699 -4.62 -11.93 18.82
C LEU A 699 -4.00 -11.08 19.94
N THR A 700 -3.66 -9.82 19.69
CA THR A 700 -3.21 -8.84 20.70
C THR A 700 -4.27 -8.64 21.79
N ASP A 701 -5.54 -8.50 21.42
CA ASP A 701 -6.66 -8.40 22.39
C ASP A 701 -6.80 -9.67 23.24
N LEU A 702 -6.69 -10.85 22.63
CA LEU A 702 -6.74 -12.15 23.31
C LEU A 702 -5.50 -12.41 24.20
N VAL A 703 -4.32 -11.97 23.76
CA VAL A 703 -3.04 -12.13 24.46
C VAL A 703 -2.96 -11.22 25.68
N SER A 704 -3.22 -9.91 25.50
CA SER A 704 -3.29 -8.92 26.58
C SER A 704 -4.42 -9.16 27.57
N GLY A 705 -5.49 -9.87 27.15
CA GLY A 705 -6.69 -10.08 27.95
C GLY A 705 -7.71 -8.95 27.86
N ALA A 706 -7.55 -8.01 26.91
CA ALA A 706 -8.57 -7.02 26.58
C ALA A 706 -9.87 -7.68 26.07
N GLN A 707 -9.77 -8.84 25.42
CA GLN A 707 -10.90 -9.72 25.12
C GLN A 707 -10.63 -11.14 25.66
N SER A 708 -11.61 -11.75 26.32
CA SER A 708 -11.56 -13.17 26.69
C SER A 708 -11.88 -14.07 25.49
N LEU A 709 -11.38 -15.30 25.50
CA LEU A 709 -11.74 -16.30 24.48
C LEU A 709 -13.25 -16.52 24.41
N GLU A 710 -13.94 -16.54 25.55
CA GLU A 710 -15.40 -16.68 25.62
C GLU A 710 -16.13 -15.51 24.93
N ASN A 711 -15.72 -14.26 25.20
CA ASN A 711 -16.29 -13.08 24.55
C ASN A 711 -15.96 -13.01 23.06
N MET A 712 -14.84 -13.60 22.63
CA MET A 712 -14.45 -13.70 21.22
C MET A 712 -15.28 -14.76 20.50
N MET A 713 -15.40 -15.96 21.06
CA MET A 713 -16.25 -17.03 20.53
C MET A 713 -17.74 -16.67 20.54
N GLY A 714 -18.19 -15.83 21.48
CA GLY A 714 -19.54 -15.26 21.44
C GLY A 714 -19.82 -14.39 20.20
N GLN A 715 -18.79 -13.72 19.66
CA GLN A 715 -18.88 -13.01 18.38
C GLN A 715 -18.76 -13.97 17.19
N ASP A 716 -17.83 -14.92 17.24
CA ASP A 716 -17.63 -15.89 16.15
C ASP A 716 -18.85 -16.81 15.94
N ARG A 717 -19.65 -17.06 16.98
CA ARG A 717 -21.00 -17.67 16.88
C ARG A 717 -21.96 -16.88 16.01
N ASP A 718 -22.07 -15.56 16.23
CA ASP A 718 -22.91 -14.69 15.39
C ASP A 718 -22.51 -14.78 13.91
N LEU A 719 -21.21 -14.96 13.61
CA LEU A 719 -20.69 -15.14 12.25
C LEU A 719 -21.17 -16.45 11.62
N PHE A 720 -21.01 -17.59 12.30
CA PHE A 720 -21.44 -18.89 11.78
C PHE A 720 -22.98 -18.98 11.68
N CYS A 721 -23.72 -18.48 12.68
CA CYS A 721 -25.17 -18.35 12.61
C CYS A 721 -25.62 -17.52 11.40
N LYS A 722 -24.91 -16.43 11.06
CA LYS A 722 -25.24 -15.62 9.87
C LYS A 722 -24.92 -16.35 8.56
N LEU A 723 -23.82 -17.10 8.49
CA LEU A 723 -23.53 -17.95 7.33
C LEU A 723 -24.63 -19.00 7.12
N ALA A 724 -25.07 -19.69 8.17
CA ALA A 724 -26.14 -20.69 8.10
C ALA A 724 -27.50 -20.06 7.74
N LEU A 725 -27.81 -18.86 8.28
CA LEU A 725 -29.02 -18.11 7.91
C LEU A 725 -29.02 -17.70 6.43
N ILE A 726 -27.90 -17.16 5.91
CA ILE A 726 -27.78 -16.83 4.49
C ILE A 726 -27.85 -18.09 3.62
N ALA A 727 -27.22 -19.19 4.03
CA ALA A 727 -27.26 -20.46 3.30
C ALA A 727 -28.69 -20.99 3.14
N ARG A 728 -29.47 -21.00 4.23
CA ARG A 728 -30.88 -21.43 4.23
C ARG A 728 -31.82 -20.49 3.47
N GLN A 729 -31.56 -19.17 3.48
CA GLN A 729 -32.42 -18.16 2.84
C GLN A 729 -31.85 -17.56 1.55
N PHE A 730 -30.84 -18.19 0.92
CA PHE A 730 -30.09 -17.57 -0.19
C PHE A 730 -30.98 -17.14 -1.36
N ASP A 731 -31.83 -18.05 -1.86
CA ASP A 731 -32.72 -17.79 -3.00
C ASP A 731 -33.74 -16.67 -2.73
N HIS A 732 -34.13 -16.50 -1.46
CA HIS A 732 -34.98 -15.40 -1.01
C HIS A 732 -34.20 -14.09 -0.99
N LEU A 733 -33.02 -14.07 -0.37
CA LEU A 733 -32.15 -12.89 -0.28
C LEU A 733 -31.75 -12.35 -1.66
N ILE A 734 -31.37 -13.21 -2.62
CA ILE A 734 -31.00 -12.78 -3.98
C ILE A 734 -32.20 -12.39 -4.87
N SER A 735 -33.44 -12.60 -4.40
CA SER A 735 -34.64 -12.09 -5.08
C SER A 735 -34.84 -10.58 -4.89
N TYR A 736 -34.17 -9.99 -3.89
CA TYR A 736 -34.11 -8.55 -3.67
C TYR A 736 -32.93 -7.91 -4.44
N SER A 737 -33.09 -6.66 -4.84
CA SER A 737 -32.03 -5.84 -5.43
C SER A 737 -31.19 -5.17 -4.32
N LEU A 738 -30.26 -5.94 -3.75
CA LEU A 738 -29.34 -5.55 -2.67
C LEU A 738 -28.05 -4.89 -3.18
#